data_AF-A0A3D3XFL0-F1
#
_entry.id   AF-A0A3D3XFL0-F1
#
_cell.length_a   1.000
_cell.length_b   1.000
_cell.length_c   1.000
_cell.angle_alpha   90.00
_cell.angle_beta   90.00
_cell.angle_gamma   90.00
#
_symmetry.space_group_name_H-M   'P 1'
#
loop_
_entity.id
_entity.type
_entity.pdbx_description
1 polymer ?
#
loop_
_entity_poly.entity_id
_entity_poly.type
_entity_poly.pdbx_seq_one_letter_code
_entity_poly.pdbx_strand_id
1 'polypeptide(L)'
;GLIGYFSSPTPGSANSNETLSEILPPASFSARRGFYDKPFNLVISSAIEGTSIRYTLDKSEPTLNNGFEYDQPISLSRSAIVRAAVFKEGYLPSETVTHSYLFRLSAARRSLPVLSLVTDNNHLWGAQGIMETSPRNTSKRGRSWERPVSVEYFLPDGSTGFQIDCGLRIQGGDYVRGRYNPNGGLPFSKYSYRLYFRGDYGESALRYPFIPRSPEDEYKQIVLRAGMNDHSDPFIVDELVRRLSADMGQVSSQGTLVNLFVNGVYKGYYNPTERIDEDFLDTWQGGNGDYDIIAQFGEVRAGDLVMWNQLKQTLRRDLSVAANYEQARQLLNIDNFIDYLILNIYAGTRDWPHNNWRAARERVDGAQWRFYAWDAEWSFFNQGGSVRHNTLMSELAVNQDIARFYQSLSKNTEFRTRFADRVYQHFYNNGALTDANIMSRFQELRGDMSSIRNINNSIARSWIPQRRQNVLSHLAAEGLFLESNVPRFSEPAGSMRANALRLDSEQGDIYYTLDGKDPLLPSITASTRTELISNRTIKFAHVPTDGSLGTKWRADDPDIDTADWVRGRGGVGYDENQTYDAHIGIDVNASMNDKNTTVYIVIPFNVRSNDLDGRNLMNLRVKYDDGFAAYLNGKPIAAANAPSRLQWNTSANGDHPDASAVIFQSFNVSDHMQLLKEGGNTLAIHGLNAQLSSSDFLFDVLLEIGVEQPGRVADSAVLYEGPIPIKSVTQIKARALINGRWSAMSSGDFYPGGLTPELKLTEIMYHPPGGDAFEFVELTNFSPVSVNLSRYSFRGISYLFAPESYLESGGVILLASDKNPAAFQSRYPSVSIWGYFAGSLSNGGESLILKDEQGKYVTGVRYGDEGAWPISADGGGDSLEFKIAGGSNPNPADWWRSLSAGGSPGRFVENQSQGDLVISEIVAANRTIKQPSGLLPDWIELENRSDRRLNLAGYRLRDESGRSDFVFSKGSFIEPAERLVLWQTVSGSDPEGFSFGLDREGDSLVLLDPQGNQVDAVTFGHQLFDYSLNRDDHGEWFLGEPSP
;
A
#
# COMPACT_ATOMS: atom_id res chain seq x y z
N GLY A 1 51.45 -10.17 -5.85
CA GLY A 1 51.60 -8.73 -6.13
C GLY A 1 50.76 -7.98 -5.11
N LEU A 2 51.25 -6.85 -4.61
CA LEU A 2 50.46 -5.97 -3.76
C LEU A 2 49.27 -5.44 -4.57
N ILE A 3 48.06 -5.53 -4.01
CA ILE A 3 46.84 -4.95 -4.58
C ILE A 3 46.85 -3.46 -4.18
N GLY A 4 46.64 -2.55 -5.15
CA GLY A 4 46.63 -1.11 -4.92
C GLY A 4 45.89 -0.38 -6.04
N TYR A 5 45.58 0.91 -5.83
CA TYR A 5 44.92 1.75 -6.83
C TYR A 5 45.97 2.36 -7.78
N PHE A 6 45.69 2.56 -9.06
CA PHE A 6 46.62 3.27 -9.94
C PHE A 6 46.53 4.79 -9.71
N SER A 7 47.67 5.49 -9.72
CA SER A 7 47.71 6.96 -9.57
C SER A 7 47.00 7.69 -10.71
N SER A 8 46.89 7.06 -11.89
CA SER A 8 46.15 7.58 -13.04
C SER A 8 45.52 6.45 -13.85
N PRO A 9 44.24 6.55 -14.25
CA PRO A 9 43.63 5.55 -15.11
C PRO A 9 44.23 5.59 -16.53
N THR A 10 44.58 4.43 -17.08
CA THR A 10 45.19 4.26 -18.42
C THR A 10 44.31 3.45 -19.37
N PRO A 11 43.04 3.85 -19.62
CA PRO A 11 42.14 3.07 -20.45
C PRO A 11 42.71 2.88 -21.88
N GLY A 12 42.80 1.63 -22.32
CA GLY A 12 43.37 1.27 -23.62
C GLY A 12 44.90 1.30 -23.71
N SER A 13 45.60 1.50 -22.58
CA SER A 13 47.08 1.48 -22.49
C SER A 13 47.55 0.59 -21.34
N ALA A 14 48.84 0.25 -21.29
CA ALA A 14 49.41 -0.46 -20.14
C ALA A 14 49.36 0.43 -18.89
N ASN A 15 49.03 -0.17 -17.74
CA ASN A 15 48.94 0.53 -16.46
C ASN A 15 50.32 1.04 -16.01
N SER A 16 50.35 2.21 -15.36
CA SER A 16 51.58 2.75 -14.78
C SER A 16 52.03 1.93 -13.56
N ASN A 17 53.31 1.98 -13.22
CA ASN A 17 53.84 1.35 -12.01
C ASN A 17 53.59 2.17 -10.74
N GLU A 18 52.93 3.33 -10.86
CA GLU A 18 52.61 4.20 -9.73
C GLU A 18 51.29 3.78 -9.10
N THR A 19 51.36 3.26 -7.88
CA THR A 19 50.19 2.80 -7.12
C THR A 19 49.96 3.69 -5.91
N LEU A 20 48.71 4.07 -5.69
CA LEU A 20 48.21 4.67 -4.46
C LEU A 20 47.86 3.56 -3.46
N SER A 21 48.12 3.84 -2.20
CA SER A 21 48.04 2.88 -1.11
C SER A 21 46.58 2.54 -0.77
N GLU A 22 45.82 3.54 -0.31
CA GLU A 22 44.46 3.40 0.25
C GLU A 22 43.65 4.71 0.03
N ILE A 23 42.34 4.65 0.27
CA ILE A 23 41.44 5.81 0.33
C ILE A 23 41.49 6.40 1.74
N LEU A 24 41.67 7.73 1.85
CA LEU A 24 41.72 8.40 3.16
C LEU A 24 40.33 8.41 3.84
N PRO A 25 40.26 8.23 5.17
CA PRO A 25 39.04 8.43 5.93
C PRO A 25 38.51 9.87 5.80
N PRO A 26 37.18 10.07 5.85
CA PRO A 26 36.58 11.41 5.79
C PRO A 26 37.00 12.32 6.95
N ALA A 27 36.96 13.64 6.70
CA ALA A 27 37.24 14.64 7.72
C ALA A 27 36.20 14.61 8.86
N SER A 28 36.67 14.75 10.10
CA SER A 28 35.83 14.84 11.30
C SER A 28 35.55 16.30 11.67
N PHE A 29 34.32 16.60 12.08
CA PHE A 29 33.87 17.93 12.46
C PHE A 29 33.54 17.97 13.96
N SER A 30 34.00 19.01 14.66
CA SER A 30 33.76 19.15 16.11
C SER A 30 32.33 19.53 16.48
N ALA A 31 31.52 19.91 15.50
CA ALA A 31 30.13 20.27 15.67
C ALA A 31 29.27 19.56 14.63
N ARG A 32 28.08 19.10 15.04
CA ARG A 32 27.15 18.40 14.16
C ARG A 32 26.55 19.39 13.14
N ARG A 33 26.23 18.91 11.95
CA ARG A 33 25.29 19.61 11.04
C ARG A 33 23.96 19.91 11.76
N GLY A 34 23.23 20.96 11.37
CA GLY A 34 21.90 21.25 11.93
C GLY A 34 21.67 22.70 12.35
N PHE A 35 20.85 22.90 13.39
CA PHE A 35 20.37 24.22 13.82
C PHE A 35 21.23 24.83 14.92
N TYR A 36 21.52 26.13 14.78
CA TYR A 36 22.33 26.87 15.74
C TYR A 36 21.72 28.24 16.07
N ASP A 37 21.79 28.64 17.34
CA ASP A 37 21.31 29.95 17.80
C ASP A 37 22.45 30.85 18.30
N LYS A 38 23.60 30.25 18.64
CA LYS A 38 24.80 30.93 19.14
C LYS A 38 26.01 30.67 18.23
N PRO A 39 26.90 31.67 18.02
CA PRO A 39 28.15 31.47 17.31
C PRO A 39 29.05 30.45 17.99
N PHE A 40 29.88 29.75 17.22
CA PHE A 40 30.89 28.82 17.71
C PHE A 40 32.08 28.74 16.74
N ASN A 41 33.18 28.13 17.20
CA ASN A 41 34.34 27.84 16.34
C ASN A 41 34.31 26.35 15.97
N LEU A 42 34.25 26.08 14.67
CA LEU A 42 34.27 24.74 14.13
C LEU A 42 35.71 24.26 13.96
N VAL A 43 36.03 23.13 14.59
CA VAL A 43 37.29 22.43 14.41
C VAL A 43 37.08 21.27 13.44
N ILE A 44 37.97 21.14 12.45
CA ILE A 44 38.01 20.00 11.53
C ILE A 44 39.29 19.21 11.82
N SER A 45 39.21 17.88 11.81
CA SER A 45 40.34 16.99 12.07
C SER A 45 40.36 15.81 11.11
N SER A 46 41.52 15.15 11.02
CA SER A 46 41.75 13.93 10.25
C SER A 46 42.20 12.84 11.23
N ALA A 47 41.77 11.60 10.97
CA ALA A 47 42.19 10.44 11.74
C ALA A 47 43.65 10.03 11.45
N ILE A 48 44.22 10.50 10.33
CA ILE A 48 45.56 10.13 9.88
C ILE A 48 46.50 11.33 10.04
N GLU A 49 47.63 11.12 10.72
CA GLU A 49 48.67 12.14 10.86
C GLU A 49 49.37 12.45 9.52
N GLY A 50 49.80 13.71 9.37
CA GLY A 50 50.49 14.20 8.18
C GLY A 50 49.58 14.37 6.94
N THR A 51 48.26 14.46 7.14
CA THR A 51 47.30 14.83 6.08
C THR A 51 47.09 16.35 6.01
N SER A 52 46.82 16.88 4.82
CA SER A 52 46.26 18.24 4.64
C SER A 52 44.75 18.16 4.51
N ILE A 53 44.02 19.04 5.20
CA ILE A 53 42.57 19.15 5.09
C ILE A 53 42.25 20.40 4.27
N ARG A 54 41.43 20.27 3.23
CA ARG A 54 40.92 21.41 2.45
C ARG A 54 39.43 21.56 2.68
N TYR A 55 38.96 22.80 2.77
CA TYR A 55 37.54 23.09 2.91
C TYR A 55 37.08 24.24 2.02
N THR A 56 35.80 24.23 1.67
CA THR A 56 35.14 25.29 0.90
C THR A 56 33.95 25.85 1.67
N LEU A 57 33.69 27.15 1.46
CA LEU A 57 32.52 27.87 1.99
C LEU A 57 31.60 28.36 0.85
N ASP A 58 32.03 28.17 -0.39
CA ASP A 58 31.35 28.61 -1.61
C ASP A 58 30.52 27.49 -2.27
N LYS A 59 30.40 26.33 -1.60
CA LYS A 59 29.70 25.10 -2.00
C LYS A 59 30.42 24.26 -3.08
N SER A 60 31.55 24.71 -3.62
CA SER A 60 32.34 23.92 -4.57
C SER A 60 33.02 22.71 -3.90
N GLU A 61 33.43 21.72 -4.67
CA GLU A 61 34.18 20.57 -4.14
C GLU A 61 35.58 20.97 -3.67
N PRO A 62 36.01 20.68 -2.43
CA PRO A 62 37.39 20.83 -2.03
C PRO A 62 38.27 19.89 -2.85
N THR A 63 39.34 20.44 -3.43
CA THR A 63 40.39 19.64 -4.10
C THR A 63 41.74 20.12 -3.61
N LEU A 64 42.83 19.45 -4.01
CA LEU A 64 44.19 19.94 -3.75
C LEU A 64 44.40 21.40 -4.20
N ASN A 65 43.68 21.82 -5.25
CA ASN A 65 43.82 23.14 -5.87
C ASN A 65 42.59 24.04 -5.68
N ASN A 66 41.56 23.60 -4.94
CA ASN A 66 40.33 24.35 -4.72
C ASN A 66 39.92 24.32 -3.24
N GLY A 67 39.67 25.48 -2.67
CA GLY A 67 39.35 25.64 -1.25
C GLY A 67 40.54 26.06 -0.39
N PHE A 68 40.21 26.42 0.86
CA PHE A 68 41.16 26.86 1.88
C PHE A 68 41.81 25.66 2.54
N GLU A 69 43.11 25.73 2.78
CA GLU A 69 43.79 24.79 3.67
C GLU A 69 43.35 25.06 5.11
N TYR A 70 43.00 24.02 5.85
CA TYR A 70 42.55 24.13 7.22
C TYR A 70 43.76 24.14 8.17
N ASP A 71 44.04 25.30 8.74
CA ASP A 71 45.13 25.52 9.70
C ASP A 71 44.66 26.10 11.05
N GLN A 72 43.42 26.61 11.11
CA GLN A 72 42.80 27.23 12.29
C GLN A 72 41.29 26.95 12.34
N PRO A 73 40.65 26.96 13.53
CA PRO A 73 39.21 26.79 13.66
C PRO A 73 38.39 27.83 12.87
N ILE A 74 37.30 27.40 12.24
CA ILE A 74 36.42 28.26 11.42
C ILE A 74 35.37 28.92 12.30
N SER A 75 35.36 30.25 12.39
CA SER A 75 34.36 30.97 13.18
C SER A 75 33.02 31.07 12.45
N LEU A 76 31.98 30.44 13.02
CA LEU A 76 30.63 30.41 12.46
C LEU A 76 29.67 31.24 13.33
N SER A 77 29.11 32.30 12.75
CA SER A 77 28.17 33.22 13.41
C SER A 77 26.86 33.44 12.65
N ARG A 78 26.74 32.84 11.47
CA ARG A 78 25.59 32.89 10.56
C ARG A 78 25.51 31.57 9.79
N SER A 79 24.39 31.36 9.09
CA SER A 79 24.22 30.14 8.31
C SER A 79 25.36 29.98 7.31
N ALA A 80 25.95 28.80 7.29
CA ALA A 80 27.10 28.48 6.46
C ALA A 80 27.04 27.02 6.03
N ILE A 81 27.59 26.76 4.86
CA ILE A 81 27.86 25.41 4.36
C ILE A 81 29.38 25.25 4.40
N VAL A 82 29.84 24.17 5.01
CA VAL A 82 31.26 23.80 5.02
C VAL A 82 31.38 22.44 4.37
N ARG A 83 32.17 22.35 3.30
CA ARG A 83 32.53 21.08 2.65
C ARG A 83 34.01 20.84 2.85
N ALA A 84 34.42 19.66 3.29
CA ALA A 84 35.83 19.36 3.56
C ALA A 84 36.24 17.97 3.08
N ALA A 85 37.48 17.85 2.62
CA ALA A 85 38.11 16.59 2.23
C ALA A 85 39.56 16.54 2.72
N VAL A 86 40.07 15.33 2.92
CA VAL A 86 41.40 15.03 3.43
C VAL A 86 42.30 14.58 2.27
N PHE A 87 43.53 15.09 2.26
CA PHE A 87 44.51 14.83 1.21
C PHE A 87 45.85 14.41 1.82
N LYS A 88 46.52 13.48 1.15
CA LYS A 88 47.88 13.03 1.48
C LYS A 88 48.55 12.48 0.22
N GLU A 89 49.81 12.81 0.02
CA GLU A 89 50.60 12.28 -1.08
C GLU A 89 50.68 10.75 -1.01
N GLY A 90 50.46 10.06 -2.14
CA GLY A 90 50.47 8.59 -2.21
C GLY A 90 49.15 7.90 -1.80
N TYR A 91 48.08 8.66 -1.54
CA TYR A 91 46.76 8.16 -1.18
C TYR A 91 45.67 8.72 -2.11
N LEU A 92 44.55 8.02 -2.23
CA LEU A 92 43.33 8.61 -2.78
C LEU A 92 42.73 9.59 -1.74
N PRO A 93 42.24 10.77 -2.17
CA PRO A 93 41.55 11.70 -1.28
C PRO A 93 40.38 11.04 -0.57
N SER A 94 40.01 11.57 0.59
CA SER A 94 38.76 11.16 1.24
C SER A 94 37.56 11.62 0.41
N GLU A 95 36.40 11.02 0.66
CA GLU A 95 35.14 11.61 0.24
C GLU A 95 34.94 13.00 0.87
N THR A 96 34.20 13.86 0.17
CA THR A 96 33.85 15.19 0.67
C THR A 96 32.74 15.10 1.69
N VAL A 97 33.01 15.53 2.92
CA VAL A 97 31.98 15.68 3.95
C VAL A 97 31.36 17.07 3.87
N THR A 98 30.04 17.13 3.80
CA THR A 98 29.28 18.38 3.72
C THR A 98 28.48 18.60 5.00
N HIS A 99 28.62 19.75 5.65
CA HIS A 99 27.82 20.16 6.81
C HIS A 99 27.08 21.48 6.55
N SER A 100 25.75 21.47 6.65
CA SER A 100 24.94 22.68 6.75
C SER A 100 24.76 23.12 8.19
N TYR A 101 25.20 24.35 8.51
CA TYR A 101 24.95 25.02 9.78
C TYR A 101 23.91 26.11 9.55
N LEU A 102 22.70 25.95 10.09
CA LEU A 102 21.58 26.86 9.84
C LEU A 102 21.27 27.70 11.09
N PHE A 103 21.58 28.99 11.02
CA PHE A 103 21.47 29.90 12.16
C PHE A 103 20.11 30.57 12.26
N ARG A 104 19.57 30.65 13.49
CA ARG A 104 18.42 31.49 13.86
C ARG A 104 17.22 31.31 12.92
N LEU A 105 16.93 30.07 12.55
CA LEU A 105 15.73 29.77 11.77
C LEU A 105 14.49 30.11 12.59
N SER A 106 13.47 30.67 11.94
CA SER A 106 12.18 30.91 12.58
C SER A 106 11.50 29.58 12.95
N ALA A 107 10.58 29.61 13.92
CA ALA A 107 9.77 28.45 14.28
C ALA A 107 9.08 27.80 13.06
N ALA A 108 8.56 28.61 12.13
CA ALA A 108 7.94 28.11 10.89
C ALA A 108 8.92 27.42 9.91
N ARG A 109 10.22 27.70 9.98
CA ARG A 109 11.25 27.01 9.17
C ARG A 109 11.84 25.78 9.88
N ARG A 110 11.49 25.57 11.15
CA ARG A 110 11.83 24.39 11.96
C ARG A 110 10.61 23.49 12.25
N SER A 111 9.41 23.91 11.86
CA SER A 111 8.15 23.22 12.17
C SER A 111 7.98 21.89 11.46
N LEU A 112 8.61 21.75 10.29
CA LEU A 112 8.76 20.49 9.57
C LEU A 112 10.24 20.12 9.52
N PRO A 113 10.55 18.83 9.33
CA PRO A 113 11.90 18.41 9.02
C PRO A 113 12.51 19.25 7.88
N VAL A 114 13.79 19.58 8.00
CA VAL A 114 14.54 20.33 7.00
C VAL A 114 15.30 19.37 6.11
N LEU A 115 15.15 19.52 4.79
CA LEU A 115 15.99 18.87 3.79
C LEU A 115 16.93 19.92 3.20
N SER A 116 18.24 19.78 3.40
CA SER A 116 19.28 20.65 2.85
C SER A 116 19.96 19.98 1.68
N LEU A 117 19.84 20.56 0.49
CA LEU A 117 20.55 20.14 -0.72
C LEU A 117 21.76 21.02 -0.94
N VAL A 118 22.95 20.44 -1.03
CA VAL A 118 24.21 21.16 -1.23
C VAL A 118 24.95 20.61 -2.44
N THR A 119 25.27 21.49 -3.37
CA THR A 119 26.01 21.16 -4.59
C THR A 119 26.82 22.38 -5.05
N ASP A 120 27.81 22.17 -5.91
CA ASP A 120 28.46 23.27 -6.62
C ASP A 120 27.42 24.13 -7.35
N ASN A 121 27.64 25.44 -7.39
CA ASN A 121 26.75 26.38 -8.08
C ASN A 121 26.71 26.13 -9.60
N ASN A 122 27.78 25.62 -10.20
CA ASN A 122 27.82 25.27 -11.63
C ASN A 122 26.88 24.09 -12.00
N HIS A 123 26.47 23.29 -11.02
CA HIS A 123 25.48 22.23 -11.20
C HIS A 123 24.06 22.79 -11.22
N LEU A 124 23.83 23.96 -10.64
CA LEU A 124 22.53 24.65 -10.66
C LEU A 124 22.46 25.67 -11.81
N TRP A 125 23.53 26.39 -12.09
CA TRP A 125 23.56 27.55 -13.00
C TRP A 125 24.65 27.44 -14.08
N GLY A 126 24.53 28.26 -15.12
CA GLY A 126 25.48 28.30 -16.23
C GLY A 126 25.31 27.14 -17.22
N ALA A 127 26.32 26.92 -18.05
CA ALA A 127 26.23 26.02 -19.20
C ALA A 127 25.81 24.58 -18.86
N GLN A 128 26.19 24.09 -17.67
CA GLN A 128 25.86 22.75 -17.19
C GLN A 128 24.81 22.74 -16.07
N GLY A 129 24.31 23.91 -15.67
CA GLY A 129 23.40 24.08 -14.55
C GLY A 129 21.99 23.62 -14.85
N ILE A 130 21.41 22.76 -14.01
CA ILE A 130 20.09 22.15 -14.25
C ILE A 130 18.93 23.16 -14.09
N MET A 131 19.15 24.28 -13.40
CA MET A 131 18.15 25.33 -13.21
C MET A 131 18.26 26.48 -14.21
N GLU A 132 19.31 26.49 -15.04
CA GLU A 132 19.59 27.54 -16.02
C GLU A 132 18.46 27.65 -17.05
N THR A 133 18.00 28.89 -17.28
CA THR A 133 16.91 29.19 -18.22
C THR A 133 17.40 29.91 -19.46
N SER A 134 18.66 30.36 -19.47
CA SER A 134 19.30 30.99 -20.64
C SER A 134 20.80 30.63 -20.74
N PRO A 135 21.17 29.58 -21.52
CA PRO A 135 20.30 28.72 -22.33
C PRO A 135 19.42 27.82 -21.45
N ARG A 136 18.23 27.45 -21.94
CA ARG A 136 17.27 26.67 -21.15
C ARG A 136 17.72 25.21 -20.99
N ASN A 137 18.28 24.92 -19.83
CA ASN A 137 18.68 23.57 -19.41
C ASN A 137 17.56 22.83 -18.66
N THR A 138 16.56 23.56 -18.15
CA THR A 138 15.44 22.96 -17.40
C THR A 138 14.64 21.93 -18.19
N SER A 139 14.69 21.91 -19.52
CA SER A 139 14.02 20.91 -20.38
C SER A 139 14.84 19.65 -20.63
N LYS A 140 16.12 19.64 -20.27
CA LYS A 140 17.04 18.53 -20.54
C LYS A 140 16.79 17.34 -19.59
N ARG A 141 17.11 16.12 -20.02
CA ARG A 141 16.72 14.87 -19.35
C ARG A 141 17.84 13.83 -19.40
N GLY A 142 17.66 12.74 -18.65
CA GLY A 142 18.58 11.60 -18.62
C GLY A 142 19.82 11.81 -17.74
N ARG A 143 20.66 10.77 -17.68
CA ARG A 143 21.86 10.71 -16.82
C ARG A 143 22.87 11.82 -17.11
N SER A 144 22.96 12.29 -18.35
CA SER A 144 23.83 13.42 -18.74
C SER A 144 23.46 14.76 -18.09
N TRP A 145 22.24 14.87 -17.56
CA TRP A 145 21.72 16.06 -16.87
C TRP A 145 21.48 15.83 -15.38
N GLU A 146 22.01 14.73 -14.83
CA GLU A 146 22.10 14.47 -13.39
C GLU A 146 23.36 15.14 -12.83
N ARG A 147 23.26 15.71 -11.62
CA ARG A 147 24.37 16.39 -10.96
C ARG A 147 24.58 15.84 -9.55
N PRO A 148 25.82 15.70 -9.07
CA PRO A 148 26.06 15.27 -7.70
C PRO A 148 25.51 16.31 -6.72
N VAL A 149 24.88 15.84 -5.64
CA VAL A 149 24.35 16.66 -4.55
C VAL A 149 24.53 15.91 -3.23
N SER A 150 24.88 16.64 -2.16
CA SER A 150 24.76 16.15 -0.78
C SER A 150 23.40 16.53 -0.22
N VAL A 151 22.74 15.56 0.41
CA VAL A 151 21.41 15.69 1.01
C VAL A 151 21.52 15.49 2.50
N GLU A 152 21.11 16.48 3.29
CA GLU A 152 21.06 16.39 4.75
C GLU A 152 19.62 16.54 5.25
N TYR A 153 19.20 15.68 6.17
CA TYR A 153 17.87 15.69 6.77
C TYR A 153 17.93 15.99 8.26
N PHE A 154 17.30 17.09 8.69
CA PHE A 154 17.24 17.54 10.09
C PHE A 154 15.82 17.46 10.61
N LEU A 155 15.64 16.86 11.78
CA LEU A 155 14.34 16.78 12.43
C LEU A 155 14.02 18.11 13.16
N PRO A 156 12.73 18.44 13.37
CA PRO A 156 12.29 19.69 14.02
C PRO A 156 12.95 19.96 15.39
N ASP A 157 13.23 18.91 16.14
CA ASP A 157 13.85 18.94 17.47
C ASP A 157 15.36 19.26 17.44
N GLY A 158 15.96 19.31 16.25
CA GLY A 158 17.39 19.56 16.04
C GLY A 158 18.25 18.31 16.01
N SER A 159 17.66 17.11 16.18
CA SER A 159 18.35 15.87 15.88
C SER A 159 18.53 15.71 14.35
N THR A 160 19.55 14.95 13.96
CA THR A 160 19.90 14.74 12.55
C THR A 160 19.44 13.34 12.13
N GLY A 161 18.65 13.24 11.07
CA GLY A 161 18.20 11.96 10.52
C GLY A 161 19.31 11.29 9.71
N PHE A 162 19.55 11.77 8.48
CA PHE A 162 20.59 11.22 7.60
C PHE A 162 21.39 12.30 6.87
N GLN A 163 22.57 11.91 6.38
CA GLN A 163 23.18 12.53 5.21
C GLN A 163 23.61 11.47 4.21
N ILE A 164 23.38 11.77 2.94
CA ILE A 164 23.69 10.90 1.81
C ILE A 164 24.02 11.75 0.59
N ASP A 165 24.92 11.26 -0.25
CA ASP A 165 25.24 11.88 -1.53
C ASP A 165 24.53 11.12 -2.65
N CYS A 166 23.95 11.87 -3.60
CA CYS A 166 23.11 11.29 -4.64
C CYS A 166 23.08 12.17 -5.91
N GLY A 167 22.37 11.71 -6.94
CA GLY A 167 22.13 12.45 -8.17
C GLY A 167 20.92 13.37 -8.08
N LEU A 168 21.04 14.60 -8.55
CA LEU A 168 19.98 15.61 -8.61
C LEU A 168 19.56 15.87 -10.06
N ARG A 169 18.24 15.88 -10.32
CA ARG A 169 17.66 16.41 -11.56
C ARG A 169 16.44 17.28 -11.29
N ILE A 170 16.12 18.15 -12.25
CA ILE A 170 14.80 18.78 -12.31
C ILE A 170 13.73 17.71 -12.55
N GLN A 171 12.61 17.81 -11.83
CA GLN A 171 11.40 17.01 -12.01
C GLN A 171 10.32 17.79 -12.77
N GLY A 172 9.52 17.06 -13.56
CA GLY A 172 8.31 17.57 -14.21
C GLY A 172 8.18 17.21 -15.69
N GLY A 173 6.97 17.36 -16.22
CA GLY A 173 6.68 17.27 -17.66
C GLY A 173 7.17 18.50 -18.43
N ASP A 174 7.09 18.47 -19.76
CA ASP A 174 7.55 19.59 -20.62
C ASP A 174 6.82 20.90 -20.32
N TYR A 175 5.54 20.81 -19.93
CA TYR A 175 4.73 21.96 -19.55
C TYR A 175 5.41 22.83 -18.49
N VAL A 176 5.80 22.26 -17.34
CA VAL A 176 6.41 23.02 -16.25
C VAL A 176 7.88 23.34 -16.55
N ARG A 177 8.62 22.40 -17.16
CA ARG A 177 10.04 22.58 -17.48
C ARG A 177 10.29 23.75 -18.42
N GLY A 178 9.41 23.96 -19.38
CA GLY A 178 9.47 25.10 -20.31
C GLY A 178 9.14 26.45 -19.68
N ARG A 179 8.50 26.46 -18.49
CA ARG A 179 8.01 27.67 -17.81
C ARG A 179 8.84 28.08 -16.60
N TYR A 180 9.66 27.18 -16.07
CA TYR A 180 10.56 27.51 -14.97
C TYR A 180 11.32 28.81 -15.24
N ASN A 181 11.29 29.70 -14.25
CA ASN A 181 11.91 31.02 -14.28
C ASN A 181 12.35 31.40 -12.87
N PRO A 182 13.67 31.42 -12.58
CA PRO A 182 14.17 31.68 -11.23
C PRO A 182 13.91 33.13 -10.78
N ASN A 183 13.67 34.03 -11.73
CA ASN A 183 13.36 35.44 -11.49
C ASN A 183 11.84 35.73 -11.56
N GLY A 184 11.01 34.69 -11.70
CA GLY A 184 9.56 34.81 -11.80
C GLY A 184 8.83 34.69 -10.46
N GLY A 185 7.49 34.80 -10.51
CA GLY A 185 6.62 34.48 -9.38
C GLY A 185 6.35 32.99 -9.24
N LEU A 186 5.73 32.60 -8.12
CA LEU A 186 5.15 31.27 -7.98
C LEU A 186 4.07 31.02 -9.05
N PRO A 187 3.89 29.78 -9.51
CA PRO A 187 4.64 28.58 -9.10
C PRO A 187 5.98 28.42 -9.84
N PHE A 188 6.22 29.17 -10.92
CA PHE A 188 7.32 28.92 -11.86
C PHE A 188 8.72 29.24 -11.36
N SER A 189 8.89 29.93 -10.23
CA SER A 189 10.20 30.12 -9.59
C SER A 189 10.58 29.05 -8.57
N LYS A 190 9.68 28.11 -8.27
CA LYS A 190 9.90 27.05 -7.28
C LYS A 190 10.03 25.70 -7.99
N TYR A 191 11.23 25.13 -8.03
CA TYR A 191 11.54 24.00 -8.91
C TYR A 191 11.30 22.67 -8.20
N SER A 192 10.57 21.74 -8.83
CA SER A 192 10.54 20.35 -8.35
C SER A 192 11.84 19.64 -8.71
N TYR A 193 12.32 18.76 -7.82
CA TYR A 193 13.54 17.98 -8.02
C TYR A 193 13.27 16.49 -7.95
N ARG A 194 14.24 15.69 -8.41
CA ARG A 194 14.32 14.27 -8.12
C ARG A 194 15.73 13.93 -7.65
N LEU A 195 15.79 13.16 -6.56
CA LEU A 195 17.00 12.57 -6.00
C LEU A 195 17.13 11.14 -6.52
N TYR A 196 18.33 10.71 -6.91
CA TYR A 196 18.64 9.37 -7.40
C TYR A 196 19.82 8.80 -6.63
N PHE A 197 19.59 7.73 -5.88
CA PHE A 197 20.62 7.04 -5.10
C PHE A 197 21.31 6.01 -5.99
N ARG A 198 22.63 6.12 -6.13
CA ARG A 198 23.44 5.35 -7.08
C ARG A 198 24.87 5.26 -6.58
N GLY A 199 25.50 4.11 -6.82
CA GLY A 199 26.93 3.85 -6.54
C GLY A 199 27.90 4.92 -7.08
N ASP A 200 27.54 5.60 -8.18
CA ASP A 200 28.34 6.67 -8.77
C ASP A 200 28.50 7.91 -7.88
N TYR A 201 27.55 8.14 -6.97
CA TYR A 201 27.52 9.33 -6.10
C TYR A 201 27.75 9.01 -4.63
N GLY A 202 27.54 7.75 -4.23
CA GLY A 202 27.53 7.29 -2.85
C GLY A 202 26.72 6.00 -2.76
N GLU A 203 25.92 5.87 -1.72
CA GLU A 203 25.07 4.69 -1.53
C GLU A 203 24.06 4.50 -2.68
N SER A 204 23.78 3.25 -3.05
CA SER A 204 22.87 2.91 -4.15
C SER A 204 21.39 2.99 -3.78
N ALA A 205 21.08 3.18 -2.49
CA ALA A 205 19.74 3.40 -1.97
C ALA A 205 19.81 4.21 -0.68
N LEU A 206 18.78 5.01 -0.40
CA LEU A 206 18.55 5.56 0.93
C LEU A 206 17.86 4.49 1.79
N ARG A 207 18.48 4.09 2.90
CA ARG A 207 17.91 3.18 3.91
C ARG A 207 17.55 3.97 5.16
N TYR A 208 16.35 4.51 5.22
CA TYR A 208 15.86 5.36 6.31
C TYR A 208 14.33 5.47 6.24
N PRO A 209 13.58 5.48 7.36
CA PRO A 209 12.12 5.65 7.41
C PRO A 209 11.70 7.08 7.05
N PHE A 210 11.91 7.46 5.79
CA PHE A 210 11.75 8.82 5.31
C PHE A 210 10.29 9.13 4.96
N ILE A 211 9.54 8.14 4.47
CA ILE A 211 8.14 8.25 4.10
C ILE A 211 7.34 7.36 5.08
N PRO A 212 6.72 7.93 6.13
CA PRO A 212 6.17 7.16 7.25
C PRO A 212 5.08 6.13 6.90
N ARG A 213 4.44 6.28 5.72
CA ARG A 213 3.35 5.41 5.26
C ARG A 213 3.77 4.45 4.14
N SER A 214 5.04 4.44 3.76
CA SER A 214 5.58 3.45 2.84
C SER A 214 5.74 2.11 3.58
N PRO A 215 5.54 0.95 2.92
CA PRO A 215 5.73 -0.36 3.54
C PRO A 215 7.20 -0.68 3.80
N GLU A 216 8.13 0.05 3.17
CA GLU A 216 9.58 -0.18 3.27
C GLU A 216 10.33 1.14 3.50
N ASP A 217 11.53 1.02 4.08
CA ASP A 217 12.43 2.13 4.40
C ASP A 217 13.60 2.26 3.41
N GLU A 218 13.50 1.63 2.23
CA GLU A 218 14.52 1.67 1.19
C GLU A 218 14.03 2.40 -0.08
N TYR A 219 14.78 3.40 -0.54
CA TYR A 219 14.44 4.18 -1.74
C TYR A 219 15.62 4.31 -2.69
N LYS A 220 15.41 4.00 -3.99
CA LYS A 220 16.39 4.30 -5.06
C LYS A 220 16.22 5.69 -5.67
N GLN A 221 15.06 6.29 -5.48
CA GLN A 221 14.80 7.68 -5.87
C GLN A 221 13.67 8.29 -5.05
N ILE A 222 13.71 9.61 -4.90
CA ILE A 222 12.66 10.39 -4.23
C ILE A 222 12.33 11.61 -5.08
N VAL A 223 11.04 11.88 -5.24
CA VAL A 223 10.58 13.09 -5.91
C VAL A 223 10.32 14.18 -4.89
N LEU A 224 10.96 15.34 -5.04
CA LEU A 224 10.69 16.52 -4.22
C LEU A 224 9.70 17.43 -4.96
N ARG A 225 8.40 17.31 -4.64
CA ARG A 225 7.35 18.07 -5.30
C ARG A 225 7.23 19.49 -4.73
N ALA A 226 7.22 20.47 -5.63
CA ALA A 226 7.10 21.88 -5.29
C ALA A 226 5.64 22.37 -5.08
N GLY A 227 4.64 21.53 -5.34
CA GLY A 227 3.21 21.90 -5.21
C GLY A 227 2.74 22.85 -6.30
N MET A 228 2.94 22.47 -7.57
CA MET A 228 2.83 23.37 -8.73
C MET A 228 1.43 23.95 -8.91
N ASN A 229 0.47 23.07 -9.11
CA ASN A 229 -0.92 23.42 -9.38
C ASN A 229 -1.75 23.52 -8.09
N ASP A 230 -1.10 23.43 -6.93
CA ASP A 230 -1.68 23.59 -5.59
C ASP A 230 -0.88 24.68 -4.82
N HIS A 231 -0.67 25.83 -5.46
CA HIS A 231 0.25 26.89 -4.98
C HIS A 231 -0.42 28.04 -4.21
N SER A 232 -1.76 28.04 -4.10
CA SER A 232 -2.54 29.06 -3.40
C SER A 232 -2.69 28.77 -1.89
N ASP A 233 -2.25 27.60 -1.44
CA ASP A 233 -2.35 27.04 -0.08
C ASP A 233 -1.21 26.00 0.11
N PRO A 234 -0.85 25.47 1.30
CA PRO A 234 0.16 24.42 1.34
C PRO A 234 -0.35 23.20 0.57
N PHE A 235 0.54 22.62 -0.25
CA PHE A 235 0.29 21.62 -1.28
C PHE A 235 -0.10 20.24 -0.71
N ILE A 236 -1.17 20.19 0.08
CA ILE A 236 -1.62 19.00 0.79
C ILE A 236 -2.71 18.24 0.01
N VAL A 237 -3.25 18.81 -1.07
CA VAL A 237 -4.38 18.19 -1.79
C VAL A 237 -3.96 16.89 -2.47
N ASP A 238 -2.84 16.90 -3.18
CA ASP A 238 -2.32 15.69 -3.84
C ASP A 238 -1.99 14.59 -2.83
N GLU A 239 -1.36 14.95 -1.71
CA GLU A 239 -1.08 14.03 -0.60
C GLU A 239 -2.36 13.49 0.05
N LEU A 240 -3.38 14.33 0.24
CA LEU A 240 -4.69 13.89 0.75
C LEU A 240 -5.32 12.85 -0.17
N VAL A 241 -5.32 13.07 -1.49
CA VAL A 241 -5.87 12.09 -2.44
C VAL A 241 -5.08 10.78 -2.39
N ARG A 242 -3.74 10.84 -2.30
CA ARG A 242 -2.90 9.64 -2.19
C ARG A 242 -3.09 8.88 -0.88
N ARG A 243 -3.32 9.57 0.25
CA ARG A 243 -3.68 8.94 1.54
C ARG A 243 -5.06 8.30 1.50
N LEU A 244 -6.05 8.96 0.90
CA LEU A 244 -7.38 8.36 0.71
C LEU A 244 -7.34 7.14 -0.21
N SER A 245 -6.49 7.16 -1.25
CA SER A 245 -6.24 5.98 -2.08
C SER A 245 -5.68 4.81 -1.25
N ALA A 246 -4.73 5.08 -0.35
CA ALA A 246 -4.18 4.06 0.55
C ALA A 246 -5.24 3.55 1.54
N ASP A 247 -6.04 4.43 2.12
CA ASP A 247 -7.14 4.06 3.03
C ASP A 247 -8.20 3.19 2.32
N MET A 248 -8.37 3.33 0.98
CA MET A 248 -9.20 2.44 0.16
C MET A 248 -8.57 1.06 -0.10
N GLY A 249 -7.36 0.80 0.42
CA GLY A 249 -6.60 -0.43 0.20
C GLY A 249 -5.85 -0.47 -1.13
N GLN A 250 -5.70 0.66 -1.81
CA GLN A 250 -4.95 0.73 -3.07
C GLN A 250 -3.47 0.98 -2.80
N VAL A 251 -2.60 0.34 -3.59
CA VAL A 251 -1.20 0.74 -3.69
C VAL A 251 -1.15 2.20 -4.12
N SER A 252 -0.48 3.04 -3.34
CA SER A 252 -0.53 4.48 -3.51
C SER A 252 0.81 5.10 -3.13
N SER A 253 1.36 5.91 -4.02
CA SER A 253 2.59 6.67 -3.76
C SER A 253 2.40 7.55 -2.53
N GLN A 254 3.10 7.26 -1.44
CA GLN A 254 3.00 8.02 -0.20
C GLN A 254 4.02 9.16 -0.17
N GLY A 255 3.84 10.11 0.72
CA GLY A 255 4.77 11.22 0.90
C GLY A 255 4.77 11.79 2.31
N THR A 256 5.66 12.76 2.49
CA THR A 256 5.81 13.54 3.73
C THR A 256 5.94 15.03 3.39
N LEU A 257 6.15 15.90 4.38
CA LEU A 257 6.30 17.35 4.19
C LEU A 257 7.62 17.82 4.81
N VAL A 258 8.37 18.64 4.07
CA VAL A 258 9.68 19.16 4.53
C VAL A 258 9.85 20.64 4.21
N ASN A 259 10.71 21.31 4.97
CA ASN A 259 11.30 22.60 4.63
C ASN A 259 12.54 22.39 3.75
N LEU A 260 12.52 22.82 2.49
CA LEU A 260 13.66 22.64 1.59
C LEU A 260 14.62 23.83 1.62
N PHE A 261 15.92 23.54 1.72
CA PHE A 261 17.00 24.47 1.45
C PHE A 261 17.84 23.96 0.27
N VAL A 262 18.26 24.86 -0.62
CA VAL A 262 19.19 24.54 -1.71
C VAL A 262 20.35 25.52 -1.64
N ASN A 263 21.57 25.01 -1.47
CA ASN A 263 22.78 25.79 -1.22
C ASN A 263 22.60 26.83 -0.09
N GLY A 264 21.90 26.43 0.98
CA GLY A 264 21.64 27.27 2.16
C GLY A 264 20.53 28.31 1.97
N VAL A 265 19.90 28.35 0.79
CA VAL A 265 18.78 29.25 0.49
C VAL A 265 17.46 28.52 0.70
N TYR A 266 16.61 29.07 1.58
CA TYR A 266 15.27 28.53 1.84
C TYR A 266 14.39 28.59 0.58
N LYS A 267 13.76 27.47 0.23
CA LYS A 267 12.90 27.31 -0.96
C LYS A 267 11.41 27.10 -0.63
N GLY A 268 11.04 27.13 0.64
CA GLY A 268 9.67 26.84 1.08
C GLY A 268 9.47 25.37 1.39
N TYR A 269 8.21 25.01 1.61
CA TYR A 269 7.82 23.64 1.88
C TYR A 269 7.84 22.79 0.59
N TYR A 270 8.17 21.50 0.69
CA TYR A 270 8.07 20.52 -0.38
C TYR A 270 7.39 19.25 0.11
N ASN A 271 6.83 18.46 -0.81
CA ASN A 271 6.29 17.13 -0.53
C ASN A 271 7.23 16.08 -1.17
N PRO A 272 8.19 15.52 -0.41
CA PRO A 272 8.91 14.34 -0.84
C PRO A 272 7.95 13.16 -0.94
N THR A 273 7.96 12.47 -2.08
CA THR A 273 7.02 11.39 -2.36
C THR A 273 7.69 10.32 -3.22
N GLU A 274 7.18 9.09 -3.09
CA GLU A 274 7.53 7.98 -3.97
C GLU A 274 7.16 8.31 -5.42
N ARG A 275 7.81 7.64 -6.36
CA ARG A 275 7.47 7.75 -7.77
C ARG A 275 6.91 6.42 -8.24
N ILE A 276 5.77 6.44 -8.91
CA ILE A 276 5.22 5.23 -9.53
C ILE A 276 6.08 4.88 -10.76
N ASP A 277 7.01 3.96 -10.55
CA ASP A 277 7.89 3.31 -11.51
C ASP A 277 8.20 1.88 -11.04
N GLU A 278 9.10 1.18 -11.72
CA GLU A 278 9.41 -0.23 -11.49
C GLU A 278 9.85 -0.49 -10.04
N ASP A 279 10.71 0.36 -9.47
CA ASP A 279 11.19 0.21 -8.09
C ASP A 279 10.05 0.34 -7.07
N PHE A 280 9.16 1.31 -7.27
CA PHE A 280 7.97 1.47 -6.41
C PHE A 280 7.03 0.27 -6.53
N LEU A 281 6.78 -0.23 -7.74
CA LEU A 281 5.91 -1.38 -7.92
C LEU A 281 6.51 -2.65 -7.32
N ASP A 282 7.83 -2.82 -7.37
CA ASP A 282 8.51 -3.91 -6.68
C ASP A 282 8.31 -3.87 -5.18
N THR A 283 8.54 -2.70 -4.56
CA THR A 283 8.32 -2.48 -3.12
C THR A 283 6.90 -2.83 -2.70
N TRP A 284 5.90 -2.47 -3.52
CA TRP A 284 4.49 -2.60 -3.14
C TRP A 284 3.81 -3.89 -3.64
N GLN A 285 4.34 -4.58 -4.64
CA GLN A 285 3.68 -5.70 -5.34
C GLN A 285 4.59 -6.91 -5.60
N GLY A 286 5.92 -6.80 -5.49
CA GLY A 286 6.85 -7.94 -5.55
C GLY A 286 7.12 -8.55 -6.94
N GLY A 287 7.36 -7.72 -7.98
CA GLY A 287 7.48 -8.17 -9.38
C GLY A 287 8.89 -8.34 -9.98
N ASN A 288 9.96 -8.20 -9.20
CA ASN A 288 11.37 -8.25 -9.65
C ASN A 288 11.72 -7.28 -10.81
N GLY A 289 10.97 -6.20 -10.97
CA GLY A 289 11.31 -5.04 -11.79
C GLY A 289 10.84 -5.11 -13.24
N ASP A 290 10.08 -6.13 -13.65
CA ASP A 290 9.62 -6.28 -15.04
C ASP A 290 8.13 -5.92 -15.21
N TYR A 291 7.89 -4.67 -15.62
CA TYR A 291 6.55 -4.07 -15.72
C TYR A 291 6.32 -3.36 -17.05
N ASP A 292 5.08 -3.41 -17.53
CA ASP A 292 4.57 -2.40 -18.44
C ASP A 292 3.98 -1.26 -17.61
N ILE A 293 4.47 -0.04 -17.80
CA ILE A 293 3.96 1.15 -17.10
C ILE A 293 3.55 2.20 -18.13
N ILE A 294 2.25 2.46 -18.20
CA ILE A 294 1.63 3.38 -19.14
C ILE A 294 1.13 4.61 -18.41
N ALA A 295 1.27 5.75 -19.05
CA ALA A 295 0.83 7.05 -18.58
C ALA A 295 -0.04 7.74 -19.64
N GLN A 296 -0.50 8.95 -19.31
CA GLN A 296 -1.29 9.79 -20.20
C GLN A 296 -0.65 9.97 -21.59
N PHE A 297 -1.47 10.31 -22.59
CA PHE A 297 -1.03 10.56 -23.97
C PHE A 297 -0.29 9.39 -24.64
N GLY A 298 -0.48 8.16 -24.15
CA GLY A 298 0.20 6.97 -24.68
C GLY A 298 1.68 6.88 -24.29
N GLU A 299 2.10 7.62 -23.26
CA GLU A 299 3.49 7.59 -22.78
C GLU A 299 3.82 6.22 -22.16
N VAL A 300 4.80 5.53 -22.75
CA VAL A 300 5.40 4.32 -22.18
C VAL A 300 6.51 4.74 -21.23
N ARG A 301 6.33 4.45 -19.94
CA ARG A 301 7.34 4.70 -18.89
C ARG A 301 8.30 3.53 -18.74
N ALA A 302 7.79 2.31 -18.88
CA ALA A 302 8.52 1.06 -18.88
C ALA A 302 7.77 0.03 -19.75
N GLY A 303 8.50 -0.96 -20.30
CA GLY A 303 7.92 -2.03 -21.10
C GLY A 303 7.46 -1.60 -22.50
N ASP A 304 6.30 -2.12 -22.95
CA ASP A 304 5.73 -1.86 -24.27
C ASP A 304 4.18 -1.73 -24.26
N LEU A 305 3.57 -1.57 -25.43
CA LEU A 305 2.13 -1.32 -25.58
C LEU A 305 1.30 -2.56 -25.96
N VAL A 306 1.91 -3.76 -26.10
CA VAL A 306 1.24 -4.93 -26.68
C VAL A 306 -0.02 -5.28 -25.87
N MET A 307 0.15 -5.51 -24.58
CA MET A 307 -0.94 -5.89 -23.68
C MET A 307 -1.86 -4.70 -23.31
N TRP A 308 -1.37 -3.46 -23.43
CA TRP A 308 -2.21 -2.26 -23.28
C TRP A 308 -3.19 -2.13 -24.46
N ASN A 309 -2.71 -2.41 -25.67
CA ASN A 309 -3.55 -2.45 -26.86
C ASN A 309 -4.56 -3.60 -26.79
N GLN A 310 -4.17 -4.77 -26.28
CA GLN A 310 -5.10 -5.88 -26.02
C GLN A 310 -6.21 -5.50 -25.02
N LEU A 311 -5.86 -4.81 -23.93
CA LEU A 311 -6.86 -4.28 -22.98
C LEU A 311 -7.83 -3.32 -23.69
N LYS A 312 -7.31 -2.31 -24.41
CA LYS A 312 -8.14 -1.35 -25.16
C LYS A 312 -9.08 -2.03 -26.13
N GLN A 313 -8.61 -3.03 -26.87
CA GLN A 313 -9.43 -3.79 -27.83
C GLN A 313 -10.51 -4.61 -27.13
N THR A 314 -10.15 -5.31 -26.05
CA THR A 314 -11.11 -6.10 -25.25
C THR A 314 -12.24 -5.22 -24.74
N LEU A 315 -11.91 -4.02 -24.25
CA LEU A 315 -12.87 -3.05 -23.73
C LEU A 315 -13.67 -2.31 -24.81
N ARG A 316 -13.32 -2.42 -26.10
CA ARG A 316 -14.13 -1.88 -27.23
C ARG A 316 -15.29 -2.78 -27.62
N ARG A 317 -15.29 -4.04 -27.21
CA ARG A 317 -16.37 -4.99 -27.48
C ARG A 317 -17.62 -4.61 -26.70
N ASP A 318 -18.75 -5.21 -27.05
CA ASP A 318 -19.96 -5.05 -26.26
C ASP A 318 -19.84 -5.83 -24.94
N LEU A 319 -19.56 -5.10 -23.85
CA LEU A 319 -19.42 -5.67 -22.51
C LEU A 319 -20.75 -5.90 -21.80
N SER A 320 -21.90 -5.54 -22.40
CA SER A 320 -23.19 -6.03 -21.89
C SER A 320 -23.28 -7.56 -21.91
N VAL A 321 -22.46 -8.20 -22.75
CA VAL A 321 -22.29 -9.65 -22.88
C VAL A 321 -21.34 -10.19 -21.79
N ALA A 322 -21.77 -11.16 -20.98
CA ALA A 322 -20.96 -11.64 -19.86
C ALA A 322 -19.62 -12.25 -20.31
N ALA A 323 -19.60 -12.96 -21.45
CA ALA A 323 -18.37 -13.55 -21.98
C ALA A 323 -17.30 -12.51 -22.35
N ASN A 324 -17.70 -11.34 -22.85
CA ASN A 324 -16.77 -10.24 -23.17
C ASN A 324 -16.29 -9.55 -21.88
N TYR A 325 -17.18 -9.38 -20.91
CA TYR A 325 -16.84 -8.86 -19.59
C TYR A 325 -15.86 -9.78 -18.84
N GLU A 326 -16.02 -11.09 -18.93
CA GLU A 326 -15.10 -12.06 -18.31
C GLU A 326 -13.69 -11.97 -18.93
N GLN A 327 -13.59 -11.79 -20.25
CA GLN A 327 -12.28 -11.53 -20.88
C GLN A 327 -11.66 -10.19 -20.44
N ALA A 328 -12.49 -9.16 -20.20
CA ALA A 328 -12.01 -7.90 -19.64
C ALA A 328 -11.49 -8.08 -18.21
N ARG A 329 -12.16 -8.87 -17.38
CA ARG A 329 -11.73 -9.22 -16.02
C ARG A 329 -10.40 -9.96 -15.98
N GLN A 330 -10.08 -10.76 -17.00
CA GLN A 330 -8.79 -11.43 -17.07
C GLN A 330 -7.62 -10.46 -17.31
N LEU A 331 -7.88 -9.29 -17.91
CA LEU A 331 -6.85 -8.30 -18.25
C LEU A 331 -6.84 -7.10 -17.30
N LEU A 332 -7.95 -6.78 -16.64
CA LEU A 332 -8.10 -5.60 -15.79
C LEU A 332 -8.55 -6.00 -14.39
N ASN A 333 -7.85 -5.51 -13.38
CA ASN A 333 -8.31 -5.66 -12.01
C ASN A 333 -9.50 -4.72 -11.78
N ILE A 334 -10.71 -5.29 -11.82
CA ILE A 334 -11.96 -4.52 -11.78
C ILE A 334 -12.13 -3.74 -10.48
N ASP A 335 -11.75 -4.32 -9.33
CA ASP A 335 -11.90 -3.65 -8.03
C ASP A 335 -10.97 -2.46 -7.90
N ASN A 336 -9.69 -2.61 -8.27
CA ASN A 336 -8.75 -1.50 -8.33
C ASN A 336 -9.24 -0.41 -9.29
N PHE A 337 -9.75 -0.77 -10.47
CA PHE A 337 -10.24 0.22 -11.42
C PHE A 337 -11.47 0.96 -10.89
N ILE A 338 -12.43 0.27 -10.29
CA ILE A 338 -13.62 0.88 -9.68
C ILE A 338 -13.22 1.82 -8.55
N ASP A 339 -12.34 1.40 -7.64
CA ASP A 339 -11.88 2.24 -6.53
C ASP A 339 -11.16 3.50 -7.01
N TYR A 340 -10.28 3.34 -8.00
CA TYR A 340 -9.63 4.45 -8.67
C TYR A 340 -10.64 5.44 -9.28
N LEU A 341 -11.70 4.96 -9.93
CA LEU A 341 -12.78 5.80 -10.44
C LEU A 341 -13.53 6.50 -9.30
N ILE A 342 -13.92 5.76 -8.26
CA ILE A 342 -14.66 6.27 -7.09
C ILE A 342 -13.87 7.39 -6.41
N LEU A 343 -12.56 7.22 -6.22
CA LEU A 343 -11.69 8.24 -5.65
C LEU A 343 -11.69 9.53 -6.48
N ASN A 344 -11.48 9.43 -7.81
CA ASN A 344 -11.48 10.59 -8.70
C ASN A 344 -12.86 11.26 -8.80
N ILE A 345 -13.94 10.48 -8.78
CA ILE A 345 -15.32 10.99 -8.74
C ILE A 345 -15.56 11.73 -7.42
N TYR A 346 -15.18 11.15 -6.28
CA TYR A 346 -15.36 11.80 -4.99
C TYR A 346 -14.53 13.08 -4.89
N ALA A 347 -13.23 12.99 -5.19
CA ALA A 347 -12.28 14.10 -5.13
C ALA A 347 -12.55 15.17 -6.19
N GLY A 348 -13.29 14.86 -7.26
CA GLY A 348 -13.59 15.80 -8.34
C GLY A 348 -12.31 16.25 -9.03
N THR A 349 -11.49 15.32 -9.49
CA THR A 349 -10.20 15.63 -10.12
C THR A 349 -10.42 16.19 -11.54
N ARG A 350 -10.07 17.47 -11.78
CA ARG A 350 -10.43 18.19 -13.04
C ARG A 350 -9.51 17.93 -14.23
N ASP A 351 -8.22 17.75 -14.00
CA ASP A 351 -7.23 17.49 -15.07
C ASP A 351 -7.11 15.98 -15.32
N TRP A 352 -8.25 15.31 -15.44
CA TRP A 352 -8.45 13.87 -15.55
C TRP A 352 -9.72 13.65 -16.41
N PRO A 353 -9.88 12.56 -17.19
CA PRO A 353 -9.04 11.36 -17.29
C PRO A 353 -8.03 11.39 -18.45
N HIS A 354 -7.96 12.48 -19.20
CA HIS A 354 -6.99 12.64 -20.29
C HIS A 354 -5.54 12.79 -19.79
N ASN A 355 -5.36 13.05 -18.49
CA ASN A 355 -4.09 13.30 -17.82
C ASN A 355 -4.11 12.75 -16.38
N ASN A 356 -2.95 12.78 -15.68
CA ASN A 356 -2.81 12.56 -14.23
C ASN A 356 -3.20 11.15 -13.73
N TRP A 357 -2.63 10.13 -14.38
CA TRP A 357 -2.79 8.73 -13.97
C TRP A 357 -1.60 7.87 -14.38
N ARG A 358 -1.47 6.70 -13.74
CA ARG A 358 -0.59 5.61 -14.17
C ARG A 358 -1.40 4.33 -14.27
N ALA A 359 -1.06 3.50 -15.24
CA ALA A 359 -1.50 2.12 -15.30
C ALA A 359 -0.27 1.22 -15.34
N ALA A 360 -0.27 0.13 -14.58
CA ALA A 360 0.83 -0.82 -14.60
C ALA A 360 0.34 -2.26 -14.62
N ARG A 361 1.16 -3.14 -15.20
CA ARG A 361 0.97 -4.58 -15.22
C ARG A 361 2.34 -5.27 -15.16
N GLU A 362 2.48 -6.27 -14.31
CA GLU A 362 3.63 -7.17 -14.31
C GLU A 362 3.73 -7.91 -15.66
N ARG A 363 4.96 -8.17 -16.14
CA ARG A 363 5.19 -8.93 -17.38
C ARG A 363 5.22 -10.44 -17.13
N VAL A 364 4.19 -10.93 -16.46
CA VAL A 364 3.97 -12.37 -16.20
C VAL A 364 2.59 -12.80 -16.69
N ASP A 365 2.46 -14.09 -17.02
CA ASP A 365 1.20 -14.65 -17.50
C ASP A 365 0.08 -14.50 -16.46
N GLY A 366 -1.09 -14.04 -16.91
CA GLY A 366 -2.26 -13.84 -16.05
C GLY A 366 -2.24 -12.54 -15.22
N ALA A 367 -1.20 -11.72 -15.32
CA ALA A 367 -1.17 -10.42 -14.65
C ALA A 367 -2.27 -9.48 -15.19
N GLN A 368 -2.85 -8.69 -14.29
CA GLN A 368 -3.91 -7.74 -14.58
C GLN A 368 -3.40 -6.31 -14.54
N TRP A 369 -3.93 -5.46 -15.40
CA TRP A 369 -3.72 -4.02 -15.33
C TRP A 369 -4.33 -3.44 -14.05
N ARG A 370 -3.57 -2.55 -13.40
CA ARG A 370 -4.00 -1.73 -12.26
C ARG A 370 -3.77 -0.25 -12.55
N PHE A 371 -4.62 0.60 -12.00
CA PHE A 371 -4.58 2.06 -12.12
C PHE A 371 -4.21 2.69 -10.79
N TYR A 372 -3.45 3.79 -10.87
CA TYR A 372 -2.92 4.51 -9.73
C TYR A 372 -3.16 6.01 -9.91
N ALA A 373 -3.60 6.66 -8.84
CA ALA A 373 -3.75 8.10 -8.79
C ALA A 373 -2.36 8.77 -8.79
N TRP A 374 -2.20 9.82 -9.59
CA TRP A 374 -0.95 10.57 -9.67
C TRP A 374 -1.22 12.01 -10.06
N ASP A 375 -0.63 12.98 -9.36
CA ASP A 375 -0.71 14.41 -9.72
C ASP A 375 -2.14 14.96 -9.62
N ALA A 376 -2.81 14.66 -8.50
CA ALA A 376 -4.18 15.03 -8.22
C ALA A 376 -4.33 16.44 -7.63
N GLU A 377 -3.40 17.36 -7.96
CA GLU A 377 -3.32 18.74 -7.45
C GLU A 377 -4.57 19.57 -7.80
N TRP A 378 -5.38 19.17 -8.77
CA TRP A 378 -6.67 19.81 -9.16
C TRP A 378 -7.91 19.11 -8.58
N SER A 379 -7.76 18.49 -7.42
CA SER A 379 -8.85 17.87 -6.68
C SER A 379 -9.47 18.83 -5.67
N PHE A 380 -10.66 18.49 -5.16
CA PHE A 380 -11.46 19.30 -4.24
C PHE A 380 -11.79 20.70 -4.75
N PHE A 381 -11.59 20.92 -6.05
CA PHE A 381 -11.79 22.18 -6.75
C PHE A 381 -11.08 23.36 -6.09
N ASN A 382 -9.87 23.12 -5.59
CA ASN A 382 -8.98 24.17 -5.07
C ASN A 382 -8.66 25.28 -6.10
N GLN A 383 -8.81 25.00 -7.40
CA GLN A 383 -8.68 25.97 -8.51
C GLN A 383 -10.01 26.60 -8.98
N GLY A 384 -11.10 26.35 -8.26
CA GLY A 384 -12.43 26.83 -8.60
C GLY A 384 -13.32 25.76 -9.24
N GLY A 385 -14.62 25.83 -8.93
CA GLY A 385 -15.64 24.89 -9.37
C GLY A 385 -16.75 24.74 -8.34
N SER A 386 -17.70 23.82 -8.58
CA SER A 386 -18.80 23.53 -7.66
C SER A 386 -18.68 22.16 -7.00
N VAL A 387 -18.89 22.08 -5.68
CA VAL A 387 -19.00 20.80 -4.93
C VAL A 387 -20.09 19.87 -5.49
N ARG A 388 -21.04 20.42 -6.28
CA ARG A 388 -22.11 19.68 -6.98
C ARG A 388 -21.71 19.16 -8.36
N HIS A 389 -20.46 19.32 -8.78
CA HIS A 389 -20.03 18.90 -10.11
C HIS A 389 -20.19 17.39 -10.33
N ASN A 390 -20.73 17.03 -11.48
CA ASN A 390 -21.02 15.65 -11.84
C ASN A 390 -19.93 15.09 -12.77
N THR A 391 -18.96 14.39 -12.17
CA THR A 391 -17.83 13.75 -12.86
C THR A 391 -18.27 12.62 -13.81
N LEU A 392 -19.39 11.95 -13.53
CA LEU A 392 -19.93 10.89 -14.40
C LEU A 392 -20.34 11.47 -15.77
N MET A 393 -21.01 12.62 -15.76
CA MET A 393 -21.55 13.29 -16.95
C MET A 393 -20.59 14.30 -17.59
N SER A 394 -19.37 14.41 -17.07
CA SER A 394 -18.34 15.29 -17.61
C SER A 394 -17.07 14.50 -17.89
N GLU A 395 -16.17 14.37 -16.91
CA GLU A 395 -14.88 13.70 -17.10
C GLU A 395 -15.02 12.23 -17.57
N LEU A 396 -16.05 11.50 -17.14
CA LEU A 396 -16.31 10.12 -17.61
C LEU A 396 -17.21 10.01 -18.85
N ALA A 397 -17.68 11.13 -19.40
CA ALA A 397 -18.45 11.21 -20.64
C ALA A 397 -17.58 11.58 -21.86
N VAL A 398 -16.29 11.85 -21.66
CA VAL A 398 -15.36 12.26 -22.74
C VAL A 398 -14.77 11.07 -23.51
N ASN A 399 -14.14 11.39 -24.63
CA ASN A 399 -13.53 10.43 -25.55
C ASN A 399 -12.06 10.12 -25.18
N GLN A 400 -11.83 9.57 -23.99
CA GLN A 400 -10.50 9.24 -23.43
C GLN A 400 -10.49 7.81 -22.90
N ASP A 401 -9.32 7.15 -22.88
CA ASP A 401 -9.25 5.70 -22.63
C ASP A 401 -9.94 5.27 -21.33
N ILE A 402 -9.65 5.87 -20.19
CA ILE A 402 -10.32 5.55 -18.91
C ILE A 402 -11.84 5.78 -18.96
N ALA A 403 -12.27 6.89 -19.57
CA ALA A 403 -13.69 7.20 -19.72
C ALA A 403 -14.39 6.15 -20.60
N ARG A 404 -13.76 5.75 -21.72
CA ARG A 404 -14.26 4.69 -22.61
C ARG A 404 -14.29 3.33 -21.91
N PHE A 405 -13.29 3.02 -21.09
CA PHE A 405 -13.25 1.79 -20.30
C PHE A 405 -14.44 1.74 -19.36
N TYR A 406 -14.67 2.81 -18.59
CA TYR A 406 -15.85 2.95 -17.75
C TYR A 406 -17.17 2.87 -18.55
N GLN A 407 -17.30 3.63 -19.64
CA GLN A 407 -18.51 3.64 -20.48
C GLN A 407 -18.84 2.25 -21.04
N SER A 408 -17.82 1.48 -21.39
CA SER A 408 -17.99 0.11 -21.86
C SER A 408 -18.38 -0.83 -20.72
N LEU A 409 -17.61 -0.83 -19.63
CA LEU A 409 -17.82 -1.70 -18.47
C LEU A 409 -19.18 -1.45 -17.79
N SER A 410 -19.61 -0.19 -17.71
CA SER A 410 -20.87 0.22 -17.09
C SER A 410 -22.14 -0.26 -17.82
N LYS A 411 -22.00 -0.87 -19.01
CA LYS A 411 -23.09 -1.59 -19.69
C LYS A 411 -23.34 -2.97 -19.08
N ASN A 412 -22.36 -3.54 -18.38
CA ASN A 412 -22.47 -4.86 -17.77
C ASN A 412 -23.16 -4.78 -16.40
N THR A 413 -24.14 -5.64 -16.15
CA THR A 413 -24.86 -5.66 -14.87
C THR A 413 -23.98 -6.08 -13.70
N GLU A 414 -23.07 -7.03 -13.88
CA GLU A 414 -22.14 -7.48 -12.85
C GLU A 414 -21.14 -6.37 -12.49
N PHE A 415 -20.58 -5.67 -13.48
CA PHE A 415 -19.74 -4.50 -13.20
C PHE A 415 -20.51 -3.44 -12.38
N ARG A 416 -21.77 -3.16 -12.72
CA ARG A 416 -22.58 -2.17 -11.99
C ARG A 416 -22.89 -2.61 -10.56
N THR A 417 -23.15 -3.91 -10.34
CA THR A 417 -23.32 -4.47 -9.00
C THR A 417 -22.02 -4.39 -8.21
N ARG A 418 -20.89 -4.74 -8.82
CA ARG A 418 -19.58 -4.60 -8.18
C ARG A 418 -19.24 -3.14 -7.87
N PHE A 419 -19.59 -2.21 -8.76
CA PHE A 419 -19.45 -0.78 -8.53
C PHE A 419 -20.27 -0.34 -7.31
N ALA A 420 -21.51 -0.82 -7.19
CA ALA A 420 -22.37 -0.56 -6.04
C ALA A 420 -21.74 -1.09 -4.74
N ASP A 421 -21.17 -2.30 -4.75
CA ASP A 421 -20.48 -2.89 -3.60
C ASP A 421 -19.30 -2.02 -3.15
N ARG A 422 -18.44 -1.58 -4.09
CA ARG A 422 -17.30 -0.72 -3.76
C ARG A 422 -17.74 0.65 -3.26
N VAL A 423 -18.81 1.23 -3.81
CA VAL A 423 -19.40 2.47 -3.26
C VAL A 423 -19.85 2.25 -1.81
N TYR A 424 -20.59 1.17 -1.53
CA TYR A 424 -21.06 0.90 -0.17
C TYR A 424 -19.89 0.70 0.80
N GLN A 425 -18.87 -0.07 0.40
CA GLN A 425 -17.66 -0.32 1.17
C GLN A 425 -16.95 0.98 1.56
N HIS A 426 -16.82 1.94 0.64
CA HIS A 426 -16.02 3.15 0.87
C HIS A 426 -16.81 4.30 1.49
N PHE A 427 -18.13 4.39 1.28
CA PHE A 427 -18.94 5.53 1.72
C PHE A 427 -19.66 5.31 3.05
N TYR A 428 -19.77 4.06 3.51
CA TYR A 428 -20.51 3.67 4.71
C TYR A 428 -19.61 2.97 5.73
N ASN A 429 -20.12 2.78 6.95
CA ASN A 429 -19.41 2.18 8.07
C ASN A 429 -18.04 2.86 8.28
N ASN A 430 -16.96 2.10 8.35
CA ASN A 430 -15.59 2.58 8.50
C ASN A 430 -14.87 2.77 7.14
N GLY A 431 -15.64 2.99 6.06
CA GLY A 431 -15.10 3.18 4.71
C GLY A 431 -14.19 4.41 4.57
N ALA A 432 -13.23 4.31 3.66
CA ALA A 432 -12.19 5.33 3.43
C ALA A 432 -12.73 6.71 3.00
N LEU A 433 -13.91 6.77 2.41
CA LEU A 433 -14.55 7.99 1.90
C LEU A 433 -15.74 8.43 2.77
N THR A 434 -15.75 8.02 4.03
CA THR A 434 -16.64 8.59 5.05
C THR A 434 -16.18 10.00 5.45
N ASP A 435 -17.13 10.86 5.82
CA ASP A 435 -16.84 12.23 6.23
C ASP A 435 -15.84 12.27 7.40
N ALA A 436 -15.95 11.31 8.32
CA ALA A 436 -15.05 11.17 9.46
C ALA A 436 -13.60 10.84 9.04
N ASN A 437 -13.40 9.82 8.18
CA ASN A 437 -12.06 9.46 7.75
C ASN A 437 -11.38 10.58 6.94
N ILE A 438 -12.13 11.19 6.00
CA ILE A 438 -11.59 12.27 5.18
C ILE A 438 -11.26 13.50 6.03
N MET A 439 -12.11 13.83 7.01
CA MET A 439 -11.81 14.89 7.97
C MET A 439 -10.55 14.57 8.76
N SER A 440 -10.41 13.34 9.27
CA SER A 440 -9.23 12.90 10.01
C SER A 440 -7.94 13.11 9.19
N ARG A 441 -7.88 12.58 7.95
CA ARG A 441 -6.72 12.73 7.06
C ARG A 441 -6.43 14.18 6.68
N PHE A 442 -7.47 14.98 6.48
CA PHE A 442 -7.30 16.41 6.20
C PHE A 442 -6.76 17.17 7.42
N GLN A 443 -7.24 16.87 8.63
CA GLN A 443 -6.74 17.50 9.85
C GLN A 443 -5.31 17.06 10.20
N GLU A 444 -4.95 15.80 9.94
CA GLU A 444 -3.58 15.28 10.06
C GLU A 444 -2.61 16.15 9.24
N LEU A 445 -2.88 16.31 7.94
CA LEU A 445 -2.07 17.14 7.03
C LEU A 445 -2.05 18.63 7.41
N ARG A 446 -3.16 19.16 7.91
CA ARG A 446 -3.21 20.53 8.44
C ARG A 446 -2.42 20.69 9.73
N GLY A 447 -2.40 19.67 10.58
CA GLY A 447 -1.65 19.61 11.83
C GLY A 447 -0.15 19.68 11.57
N ASP A 448 0.34 18.85 10.63
CA ASP A 448 1.73 18.89 10.13
C ASP A 448 2.12 20.30 9.68
N MET A 449 1.18 20.99 9.02
CA MET A 449 1.36 22.33 8.49
C MET A 449 0.93 23.46 9.43
N SER A 450 0.70 23.19 10.71
CA SER A 450 0.10 24.15 11.68
C SER A 450 0.83 25.49 11.81
N SER A 451 2.13 25.52 11.51
CA SER A 451 2.94 26.75 11.46
C SER A 451 2.58 27.72 10.32
N ILE A 452 1.81 27.25 9.33
CA ILE A 452 1.32 28.03 8.19
C ILE A 452 0.01 28.69 8.58
N ARG A 453 -0.05 30.01 8.42
CA ARG A 453 -1.27 30.77 8.68
C ARG A 453 -2.21 30.68 7.47
N ASN A 454 -3.51 30.59 7.75
CA ASN A 454 -4.60 30.66 6.76
C ASN A 454 -4.73 29.49 5.77
N ILE A 455 -4.38 28.26 6.19
CA ILE A 455 -4.64 27.06 5.36
C ILE A 455 -6.13 27.01 4.99
N ASN A 456 -6.43 26.95 3.69
CA ASN A 456 -7.77 26.87 3.14
C ASN A 456 -8.53 25.73 3.82
N ASN A 457 -9.68 26.07 4.37
CA ASN A 457 -10.51 25.14 5.12
C ASN A 457 -11.80 24.78 4.37
N SER A 458 -11.86 25.06 3.06
CA SER A 458 -13.03 24.76 2.22
C SER A 458 -13.32 23.26 2.14
N ILE A 459 -12.28 22.42 2.19
CA ILE A 459 -12.43 20.96 2.22
C ILE A 459 -13.26 20.55 3.45
N ALA A 460 -12.86 20.97 4.65
CA ALA A 460 -13.61 20.71 5.88
C ALA A 460 -14.97 21.40 5.95
N ARG A 461 -15.05 22.68 5.55
CA ARG A 461 -16.26 23.51 5.75
C ARG A 461 -17.33 23.31 4.69
N SER A 462 -16.95 22.91 3.49
CA SER A 462 -17.85 22.89 2.32
C SER A 462 -17.83 21.55 1.61
N TRP A 463 -16.66 20.99 1.31
CA TRP A 463 -16.56 19.77 0.52
C TRP A 463 -17.08 18.55 1.28
N ILE A 464 -16.47 18.23 2.43
CA ILE A 464 -16.81 17.04 3.24
C ILE A 464 -18.31 17.01 3.56
N PRO A 465 -18.94 18.08 4.10
CA PRO A 465 -20.36 18.03 4.50
C PRO A 465 -21.37 17.87 3.35
N GLN A 466 -20.95 18.05 2.08
CA GLN A 466 -21.87 18.10 0.94
C GLN A 466 -21.54 17.07 -0.15
N ARG A 467 -20.26 16.74 -0.36
CA ARG A 467 -19.81 16.00 -1.54
C ARG A 467 -20.40 14.59 -1.57
N ARG A 468 -20.45 13.92 -0.42
CA ARG A 468 -20.97 12.55 -0.30
C ARG A 468 -22.38 12.45 -0.87
N GLN A 469 -23.30 13.30 -0.41
CA GLN A 469 -24.68 13.30 -0.87
C GLN A 469 -24.79 13.61 -2.37
N ASN A 470 -24.01 14.56 -2.89
CA ASN A 470 -24.01 14.89 -4.31
C ASN A 470 -23.55 13.71 -5.18
N VAL A 471 -22.46 13.06 -4.79
CA VAL A 471 -21.95 11.86 -5.51
C VAL A 471 -22.97 10.74 -5.47
N LEU A 472 -23.57 10.44 -4.31
CA LEU A 472 -24.62 9.43 -4.19
C LEU A 472 -25.83 9.74 -5.08
N SER A 473 -26.20 11.03 -5.20
CA SER A 473 -27.30 11.47 -6.08
C SER A 473 -26.95 11.27 -7.56
N HIS A 474 -25.71 11.56 -7.97
CA HIS A 474 -25.25 11.31 -9.34
C HIS A 474 -25.19 9.81 -9.66
N LEU A 475 -24.68 9.00 -8.73
CA LEU A 475 -24.64 7.55 -8.88
C LEU A 475 -26.05 6.96 -8.98
N ALA A 476 -27.02 7.47 -8.21
CA ALA A 476 -28.41 7.05 -8.30
C ALA A 476 -29.04 7.40 -9.66
N ALA A 477 -28.78 8.60 -10.18
CA ALA A 477 -29.28 9.04 -11.49
C ALA A 477 -28.74 8.20 -12.65
N GLU A 478 -27.46 7.82 -12.60
CA GLU A 478 -26.84 6.89 -13.55
C GLU A 478 -27.19 5.43 -13.25
N GLY A 479 -27.98 5.18 -12.21
CA GLY A 479 -28.34 3.86 -11.73
C GLY A 479 -27.14 3.02 -11.36
N LEU A 480 -26.04 3.54 -10.82
CA LEU A 480 -24.89 2.77 -10.38
C LEU A 480 -25.01 2.31 -8.93
N PHE A 481 -25.59 3.16 -8.07
CA PHE A 481 -25.78 2.88 -6.66
C PHE A 481 -27.03 3.61 -6.15
N LEU A 482 -27.86 2.93 -5.37
CA LEU A 482 -28.99 3.53 -4.67
C LEU A 482 -29.02 3.02 -3.23
N GLU A 483 -28.84 3.93 -2.27
CA GLU A 483 -28.69 3.58 -0.85
C GLU A 483 -29.93 2.88 -0.28
N SER A 484 -31.13 3.30 -0.68
CA SER A 484 -32.39 2.75 -0.18
C SER A 484 -32.61 1.28 -0.53
N ASN A 485 -31.89 0.79 -1.54
CA ASN A 485 -31.96 -0.60 -1.98
C ASN A 485 -31.02 -1.51 -1.18
N VAL A 486 -30.11 -0.98 -0.37
CA VAL A 486 -29.17 -1.81 0.39
C VAL A 486 -29.87 -2.32 1.66
N PRO A 487 -29.91 -3.63 1.94
CA PRO A 487 -30.52 -4.14 3.16
C PRO A 487 -29.85 -3.58 4.41
N ARG A 488 -30.65 -3.07 5.35
CA ARG A 488 -30.18 -2.52 6.62
C ARG A 488 -30.46 -3.49 7.74
N PHE A 489 -29.44 -3.74 8.56
CA PHE A 489 -29.58 -4.47 9.81
C PHE A 489 -30.26 -3.59 10.86
N SER A 490 -31.15 -4.16 11.67
CA SER A 490 -31.83 -3.43 12.76
C SER A 490 -30.92 -3.04 13.91
N GLU A 491 -29.76 -3.70 14.02
CA GLU A 491 -28.68 -3.38 14.95
C GLU A 491 -27.35 -3.37 14.16
N PRO A 492 -26.37 -2.54 14.54
CA PRO A 492 -25.03 -2.60 13.96
C PRO A 492 -24.39 -3.99 14.11
N ALA A 493 -23.45 -4.32 13.23
CA ALA A 493 -22.61 -5.50 13.41
C ALA A 493 -21.86 -5.45 14.76
N GLY A 494 -21.63 -6.61 15.37
CA GLY A 494 -21.00 -6.75 16.67
C GLY A 494 -21.88 -7.48 17.69
N SER A 495 -21.73 -7.11 18.96
CA SER A 495 -22.50 -7.69 20.07
C SER A 495 -23.98 -7.33 19.99
N MET A 496 -24.83 -8.34 19.85
CA MET A 496 -26.27 -8.17 19.75
C MET A 496 -26.91 -7.96 21.12
N ARG A 497 -27.74 -6.92 21.25
CA ARG A 497 -28.55 -6.69 22.46
C ARG A 497 -29.82 -7.54 22.44
N ALA A 498 -30.39 -7.78 21.25
CA ALA A 498 -31.51 -8.66 21.05
C ALA A 498 -31.06 -10.05 20.58
N ASN A 499 -31.86 -11.08 20.89
CA ASN A 499 -31.59 -12.45 20.44
C ASN A 499 -31.94 -12.69 18.96
N ALA A 500 -32.42 -11.67 18.24
CA ALA A 500 -32.78 -11.75 16.83
C ALA A 500 -32.57 -10.43 16.09
N LEU A 501 -32.05 -10.51 14.87
CA LEU A 501 -31.78 -9.42 13.96
C LEU A 501 -32.91 -9.26 12.93
N ARG A 502 -33.25 -8.03 12.53
CA ARG A 502 -34.17 -7.77 11.42
C ARG A 502 -33.43 -7.11 10.26
N LEU A 503 -33.89 -7.38 9.05
CA LEU A 503 -33.46 -6.72 7.82
C LEU A 503 -34.59 -5.84 7.29
N ASP A 504 -34.22 -4.71 6.70
CA ASP A 504 -35.14 -3.79 6.03
C ASP A 504 -34.53 -3.25 4.74
N SER A 505 -35.35 -3.03 3.71
CA SER A 505 -34.99 -2.35 2.46
C SER A 505 -36.25 -1.70 1.90
N GLU A 506 -36.11 -0.54 1.24
CA GLU A 506 -37.28 0.15 0.70
C GLU A 506 -37.96 -0.62 -0.43
N GLN A 507 -37.21 -1.45 -1.18
CA GLN A 507 -37.71 -2.18 -2.35
C GLN A 507 -37.02 -3.54 -2.52
N GLY A 508 -37.75 -4.47 -3.13
CA GLY A 508 -37.24 -5.77 -3.57
C GLY A 508 -37.18 -6.83 -2.48
N ASP A 509 -36.87 -8.04 -2.92
CA ASP A 509 -36.76 -9.20 -2.05
C ASP A 509 -35.36 -9.25 -1.43
N ILE A 510 -35.28 -9.33 -0.10
CA ILE A 510 -34.01 -9.42 0.61
C ILE A 510 -33.58 -10.88 0.70
N TYR A 511 -32.39 -11.18 0.21
CA TYR A 511 -31.73 -12.48 0.37
C TYR A 511 -30.52 -12.33 1.27
N TYR A 512 -30.33 -13.27 2.19
CA TYR A 512 -29.20 -13.27 3.11
C TYR A 512 -28.56 -14.64 3.29
N THR A 513 -27.32 -14.67 3.71
CA THR A 513 -26.59 -15.88 4.12
C THR A 513 -26.17 -15.74 5.59
N LEU A 514 -25.90 -16.86 6.26
CA LEU A 514 -25.45 -16.91 7.66
C LEU A 514 -23.98 -17.38 7.80
N ASP A 515 -23.36 -17.75 6.69
CA ASP A 515 -22.02 -18.32 6.60
C ASP A 515 -20.99 -17.37 5.97
N GLY A 516 -21.35 -16.09 5.84
CA GLY A 516 -20.48 -15.08 5.24
C GLY A 516 -20.26 -15.24 3.73
N LYS A 517 -21.03 -16.07 3.02
CA LYS A 517 -21.01 -16.11 1.53
C LYS A 517 -21.90 -15.02 0.94
N ASP A 518 -21.59 -14.58 -0.27
CA ASP A 518 -22.44 -13.60 -0.95
C ASP A 518 -23.79 -14.24 -1.37
N PRO A 519 -24.96 -13.61 -1.09
CA PRO A 519 -26.25 -14.07 -1.59
C PRO A 519 -26.38 -14.09 -3.12
N LEU A 520 -25.51 -13.35 -3.82
CA LEU A 520 -25.40 -13.34 -5.27
C LEU A 520 -24.35 -14.36 -5.74
N LEU A 521 -24.78 -15.30 -6.60
CA LEU A 521 -23.87 -16.00 -7.49
C LEU A 521 -23.76 -15.19 -8.80
N PRO A 522 -22.58 -14.61 -9.12
CA PRO A 522 -22.40 -13.84 -10.35
C PRO A 522 -22.68 -14.69 -11.59
N SER A 523 -22.99 -14.02 -12.70
CA SER A 523 -23.33 -14.67 -13.96
C SER A 523 -22.17 -15.58 -14.41
N ILE A 524 -22.37 -16.89 -14.35
CA ILE A 524 -21.44 -17.85 -14.94
C ILE A 524 -21.87 -18.12 -16.38
N THR A 525 -20.93 -17.98 -17.32
CA THR A 525 -21.08 -18.68 -18.60
C THR A 525 -21.01 -20.17 -18.26
N ALA A 526 -22.11 -20.91 -18.42
CA ALA A 526 -22.05 -22.36 -18.23
C ALA A 526 -21.01 -22.96 -19.18
N SER A 527 -20.14 -23.82 -18.65
CA SER A 527 -18.94 -24.38 -19.30
C SER A 527 -19.22 -25.33 -20.47
N THR A 528 -20.48 -25.63 -20.79
CA THR A 528 -20.86 -26.42 -21.96
C THR A 528 -21.42 -25.52 -23.05
N ARG A 529 -20.54 -25.05 -23.93
CA ARG A 529 -20.91 -24.47 -25.23
C ARG A 529 -20.99 -25.59 -26.26
N THR A 530 -22.01 -25.56 -27.11
CA THR A 530 -22.16 -26.46 -28.26
C THR A 530 -21.87 -25.68 -29.53
N GLU A 531 -20.84 -26.07 -30.29
CA GLU A 531 -20.54 -25.47 -31.58
C GLU A 531 -21.51 -25.99 -32.65
N LEU A 532 -22.32 -25.11 -33.21
CA LEU A 532 -23.13 -25.37 -34.40
C LEU A 532 -22.30 -25.20 -35.67
N ILE A 533 -21.36 -24.26 -35.66
CA ILE A 533 -20.36 -24.04 -36.71
C ILE A 533 -18.99 -24.01 -36.05
N SER A 534 -18.08 -24.84 -36.56
CA SER A 534 -16.69 -24.95 -36.10
C SER A 534 -15.71 -24.64 -37.24
N ASN A 535 -14.41 -24.58 -36.95
CA ASN A 535 -13.37 -24.51 -37.99
C ASN A 535 -13.38 -25.74 -38.92
N ARG A 536 -14.00 -26.84 -38.47
CA ARG A 536 -14.24 -28.05 -39.27
C ARG A 536 -15.52 -27.95 -40.06
N THR A 537 -16.38 -26.95 -39.97
CA THR A 537 -17.59 -26.89 -40.82
C THR A 537 -17.20 -26.54 -42.26
N ILE A 538 -17.90 -27.12 -43.25
CA ILE A 538 -17.65 -26.82 -44.67
C ILE A 538 -18.15 -25.42 -44.98
N LYS A 539 -17.35 -24.65 -45.70
CA LYS A 539 -17.68 -23.31 -46.18
C LYS A 539 -17.55 -23.25 -47.70
N PHE A 540 -18.40 -22.44 -48.32
CA PHE A 540 -18.38 -22.12 -49.74
C PHE A 540 -18.07 -20.64 -49.90
N ALA A 541 -17.02 -20.29 -50.62
CA ALA A 541 -16.60 -18.92 -50.86
C ALA A 541 -16.72 -18.55 -52.35
N HIS A 542 -17.24 -17.36 -52.63
CA HIS A 542 -17.35 -16.82 -53.99
C HIS A 542 -17.08 -15.32 -53.99
N VAL A 543 -16.14 -14.92 -54.84
CA VAL A 543 -15.87 -13.50 -55.11
C VAL A 543 -16.75 -13.08 -56.29
N PRO A 544 -17.76 -12.21 -56.08
CA PRO A 544 -18.67 -11.83 -57.14
C PRO A 544 -17.97 -10.96 -58.20
N THR A 545 -18.34 -11.12 -59.46
CA THR A 545 -17.88 -10.26 -60.57
C THR A 545 -18.91 -9.22 -61.00
N ASP A 546 -20.16 -9.36 -60.54
CA ASP A 546 -21.26 -8.43 -60.73
C ASP A 546 -22.32 -8.58 -59.62
N GLY A 547 -23.42 -7.83 -59.72
CA GLY A 547 -24.52 -7.85 -58.75
C GLY A 547 -25.62 -8.89 -59.00
N SER A 548 -25.45 -9.81 -59.94
CA SER A 548 -26.52 -10.73 -60.40
C SER A 548 -27.03 -11.69 -59.33
N LEU A 549 -26.17 -12.10 -58.39
CA LEU A 549 -26.52 -12.94 -57.24
C LEU A 549 -27.50 -12.25 -56.27
N GLY A 550 -27.56 -10.92 -56.30
CA GLY A 550 -28.43 -10.12 -55.43
C GLY A 550 -28.26 -10.48 -53.95
N THR A 551 -29.37 -10.70 -53.26
CA THR A 551 -29.39 -11.11 -51.84
C THR A 551 -29.76 -12.58 -51.63
N LYS A 552 -29.95 -13.35 -52.71
CA LYS A 552 -30.47 -14.72 -52.64
C LYS A 552 -29.54 -15.66 -51.87
N TRP A 553 -28.23 -15.48 -52.03
CA TRP A 553 -27.18 -16.24 -51.35
C TRP A 553 -27.20 -16.14 -49.81
N ARG A 554 -27.95 -15.18 -49.25
CA ARG A 554 -28.09 -14.99 -47.79
C ARG A 554 -29.21 -15.85 -47.20
N ALA A 555 -30.15 -16.28 -48.02
CA ALA A 555 -31.40 -16.91 -47.59
C ALA A 555 -31.20 -18.38 -47.19
N ASP A 556 -32.18 -18.90 -46.45
CA ASP A 556 -32.37 -20.33 -46.21
C ASP A 556 -33.03 -20.98 -47.45
N ASP A 557 -32.33 -20.91 -48.59
CA ASP A 557 -32.81 -21.46 -49.86
C ASP A 557 -31.95 -22.68 -50.25
N PRO A 558 -32.53 -23.90 -50.28
CA PRO A 558 -31.83 -25.09 -50.74
C PRO A 558 -31.40 -25.04 -52.22
N ASP A 559 -31.84 -24.03 -52.98
CA ASP A 559 -31.52 -23.83 -54.40
C ASP A 559 -30.37 -22.84 -54.66
N ILE A 560 -29.60 -22.41 -53.64
CA ILE A 560 -28.34 -21.69 -53.92
C ILE A 560 -27.38 -22.68 -54.59
N ASP A 561 -27.15 -22.49 -55.88
CA ASP A 561 -26.15 -23.23 -56.63
C ASP A 561 -24.74 -22.81 -56.19
N THR A 562 -24.18 -23.54 -55.23
CA THR A 562 -22.79 -23.38 -54.80
C THR A 562 -21.84 -24.32 -55.55
N ALA A 563 -22.26 -24.94 -56.66
CA ALA A 563 -21.42 -25.91 -57.38
C ALA A 563 -20.12 -25.29 -57.89
N ASP A 564 -20.17 -24.02 -58.31
CA ASP A 564 -19.02 -23.26 -58.81
C ASP A 564 -18.29 -22.44 -57.72
N TRP A 565 -18.66 -22.59 -56.45
CA TRP A 565 -18.05 -21.86 -55.34
C TRP A 565 -16.86 -22.63 -54.77
N VAL A 566 -15.83 -21.93 -54.30
CA VAL A 566 -14.65 -22.57 -53.71
C VAL A 566 -15.05 -23.20 -52.37
N ARG A 567 -14.89 -24.52 -52.27
CA ARG A 567 -15.34 -25.31 -51.11
C ARG A 567 -14.16 -25.75 -50.25
N GLY A 568 -14.21 -25.50 -48.94
CA GLY A 568 -13.18 -25.97 -48.01
C GLY A 568 -13.59 -25.87 -46.53
N ARG A 569 -12.60 -25.88 -45.63
CA ARG A 569 -12.74 -25.72 -44.17
C ARG A 569 -11.69 -24.70 -43.71
N GLY A 570 -11.78 -24.21 -42.47
CA GLY A 570 -10.87 -23.15 -41.97
C GLY A 570 -11.24 -21.74 -42.46
N GLY A 571 -10.36 -20.76 -42.30
CA GLY A 571 -10.59 -19.37 -42.70
C GLY A 571 -10.61 -19.20 -44.23
N VAL A 572 -11.40 -18.23 -44.70
CA VAL A 572 -11.39 -17.76 -46.10
C VAL A 572 -10.47 -16.55 -46.15
N GLY A 573 -9.49 -16.53 -47.04
CA GLY A 573 -8.49 -15.47 -47.01
C GLY A 573 -7.48 -15.49 -48.14
N TYR A 574 -6.60 -14.49 -48.12
CA TYR A 574 -5.33 -14.45 -48.84
C TYR A 574 -4.35 -13.60 -48.06
N ASP A 575 -3.07 -13.71 -48.39
CA ASP A 575 -2.01 -13.02 -47.66
C ASP A 575 -0.73 -12.98 -48.51
N GLU A 576 -0.25 -11.77 -48.81
CA GLU A 576 0.99 -11.56 -49.55
C GLU A 576 2.24 -11.54 -48.65
N ASN A 577 2.08 -11.36 -47.34
CA ASN A 577 3.13 -11.12 -46.36
C ASN A 577 3.31 -12.26 -45.33
N GLN A 578 2.54 -13.35 -45.44
CA GLN A 578 2.56 -14.54 -44.57
C GLN A 578 2.18 -14.26 -43.09
N THR A 579 1.40 -13.23 -42.82
CA THR A 579 0.79 -12.89 -41.51
C THR A 579 -0.38 -13.80 -41.11
N TYR A 580 -1.17 -14.30 -42.07
CA TYR A 580 -2.40 -15.09 -41.92
C TYR A 580 -2.32 -16.52 -42.45
N ASP A 581 -1.22 -16.92 -43.12
CA ASP A 581 -1.06 -18.25 -43.74
C ASP A 581 -1.55 -19.44 -42.89
N ALA A 582 -1.28 -19.42 -41.58
CA ALA A 582 -1.69 -20.47 -40.65
C ALA A 582 -3.21 -20.53 -40.36
N HIS A 583 -3.96 -19.53 -40.80
CA HIS A 583 -5.40 -19.36 -40.55
C HIS A 583 -6.26 -19.53 -41.81
N ILE A 584 -5.65 -19.59 -42.99
CA ILE A 584 -6.34 -19.70 -44.28
C ILE A 584 -6.46 -21.17 -44.68
N GLY A 585 -7.70 -21.63 -44.90
CA GLY A 585 -8.00 -22.94 -45.47
C GLY A 585 -8.77 -22.88 -46.79
N ILE A 586 -9.27 -21.70 -47.18
CA ILE A 586 -9.88 -21.41 -48.47
C ILE A 586 -9.20 -20.16 -49.04
N ASP A 587 -8.35 -20.36 -50.04
CA ASP A 587 -7.62 -19.28 -50.71
C ASP A 587 -8.52 -18.58 -51.74
N VAL A 588 -8.63 -17.25 -51.63
CA VAL A 588 -9.36 -16.40 -52.58
C VAL A 588 -8.47 -15.35 -53.27
N ASN A 589 -7.14 -15.43 -53.11
CA ASN A 589 -6.16 -14.47 -53.63
C ASN A 589 -6.38 -14.18 -55.12
N ALA A 590 -6.36 -15.24 -55.93
CA ALA A 590 -6.46 -15.14 -57.38
C ALA A 590 -7.78 -14.52 -57.87
N SER A 591 -8.82 -14.49 -57.04
CA SER A 591 -10.15 -13.99 -57.40
C SER A 591 -10.48 -12.64 -56.75
N MET A 592 -9.97 -12.35 -55.56
CA MET A 592 -10.31 -11.18 -54.75
C MET A 592 -9.27 -10.06 -54.84
N ASN A 593 -7.99 -10.39 -54.64
CA ASN A 593 -6.91 -9.41 -54.56
C ASN A 593 -6.80 -8.59 -55.87
N ASP A 594 -6.73 -7.26 -55.73
CA ASP A 594 -6.76 -6.26 -56.81
C ASP A 594 -7.96 -6.35 -57.77
N LYS A 595 -8.99 -7.12 -57.43
CA LYS A 595 -10.15 -7.41 -58.30
C LYS A 595 -11.48 -7.03 -57.65
N ASN A 596 -11.64 -7.32 -56.37
CA ASN A 596 -12.85 -7.00 -55.62
C ASN A 596 -12.56 -6.89 -54.12
N THR A 597 -13.27 -6.02 -53.41
CA THR A 597 -13.17 -5.83 -51.95
C THR A 597 -14.11 -6.74 -51.17
N THR A 598 -14.80 -7.67 -51.83
CA THR A 598 -15.85 -8.49 -51.22
C THR A 598 -15.66 -9.96 -51.54
N VAL A 599 -15.95 -10.81 -50.55
CA VAL A 599 -16.23 -12.24 -50.75
C VAL A 599 -17.54 -12.62 -50.07
N TYR A 600 -18.32 -13.48 -50.72
CA TYR A 600 -19.51 -14.11 -50.17
C TYR A 600 -19.16 -15.48 -49.62
N ILE A 601 -19.50 -15.75 -48.37
CA ILE A 601 -19.23 -17.02 -47.70
C ILE A 601 -20.56 -17.60 -47.23
N VAL A 602 -20.86 -18.82 -47.65
CA VAL A 602 -22.07 -19.56 -47.26
C VAL A 602 -21.67 -20.81 -46.49
N ILE A 603 -22.27 -20.99 -45.32
CA ILE A 603 -21.95 -22.06 -44.37
C ILE A 603 -23.25 -22.79 -44.02
N PRO A 604 -23.56 -23.90 -44.70
CA PRO A 604 -24.69 -24.74 -44.33
C PRO A 604 -24.36 -25.56 -43.08
N PHE A 605 -25.30 -25.65 -42.16
CA PHE A 605 -25.18 -26.43 -40.94
C PHE A 605 -26.53 -26.99 -40.50
N ASN A 606 -26.53 -28.03 -39.66
CA ASN A 606 -27.76 -28.64 -39.16
C ASN A 606 -27.89 -28.40 -37.66
N VAL A 607 -29.11 -28.13 -37.20
CA VAL A 607 -29.47 -28.06 -35.79
C VAL A 607 -30.42 -29.20 -35.46
N ARG A 608 -30.13 -29.99 -34.42
CA ARG A 608 -30.98 -31.07 -33.93
C ARG A 608 -32.00 -30.53 -32.92
N SER A 609 -33.11 -31.23 -32.75
CA SER A 609 -34.19 -30.88 -31.81
C SER A 609 -33.67 -30.62 -30.39
N ASN A 610 -32.74 -31.45 -29.91
CA ASN A 610 -32.17 -31.32 -28.55
C ASN A 610 -31.04 -30.29 -28.43
N ASP A 611 -30.51 -29.75 -29.54
CA ASP A 611 -29.38 -28.80 -29.48
C ASP A 611 -29.81 -27.50 -28.80
N LEU A 612 -31.08 -27.10 -28.94
CA LEU A 612 -31.63 -25.85 -28.43
C LEU A 612 -32.25 -25.98 -27.02
N ASP A 613 -32.39 -27.20 -26.49
CA ASP A 613 -33.08 -27.43 -25.22
C ASP A 613 -32.40 -26.71 -24.05
N GLY A 614 -33.16 -25.80 -23.41
CA GLY A 614 -32.70 -25.01 -22.27
C GLY A 614 -31.58 -24.02 -22.57
N ARG A 615 -31.26 -23.76 -23.85
CA ARG A 615 -30.25 -22.78 -24.28
C ARG A 615 -30.87 -21.38 -24.35
N ASN A 616 -30.12 -20.39 -23.88
CA ASN A 616 -30.53 -18.97 -23.92
C ASN A 616 -29.38 -18.04 -24.34
N LEU A 617 -28.26 -18.60 -24.80
CA LEU A 617 -27.12 -17.88 -25.36
C LEU A 617 -26.83 -18.40 -26.76
N MET A 618 -26.66 -17.49 -27.72
CA MET A 618 -26.04 -17.75 -29.03
C MET A 618 -24.96 -16.70 -29.29
N ASN A 619 -23.77 -17.16 -29.64
CA ASN A 619 -22.60 -16.31 -29.84
C ASN A 619 -21.95 -16.59 -31.19
N LEU A 620 -21.73 -15.53 -31.97
CA LEU A 620 -20.99 -15.55 -33.22
C LEU A 620 -19.55 -15.13 -32.92
N ARG A 621 -18.59 -16.03 -33.10
CA ARG A 621 -17.17 -15.74 -32.91
C ARG A 621 -16.48 -15.62 -34.24
N VAL A 622 -15.83 -14.51 -34.52
CA VAL A 622 -15.18 -14.27 -35.82
C VAL A 622 -13.73 -13.82 -35.67
N LYS A 623 -12.85 -14.36 -36.51
CA LYS A 623 -11.60 -13.75 -36.92
C LYS A 623 -11.89 -13.01 -38.21
N TYR A 624 -11.58 -11.73 -38.30
CA TYR A 624 -11.83 -10.98 -39.52
C TYR A 624 -10.73 -9.94 -39.71
N ASP A 625 -10.34 -9.69 -40.95
CA ASP A 625 -9.40 -8.65 -41.32
C ASP A 625 -10.08 -7.29 -41.25
N ASP A 626 -10.55 -6.68 -42.35
CA ASP A 626 -11.11 -5.32 -42.28
C ASP A 626 -12.56 -5.23 -41.79
N GLY A 627 -13.49 -6.01 -42.34
CA GLY A 627 -14.89 -5.95 -41.95
C GLY A 627 -15.78 -7.09 -42.43
N PHE A 628 -16.99 -7.18 -41.87
CA PHE A 628 -17.98 -8.17 -42.29
C PHE A 628 -19.43 -7.77 -41.94
N ALA A 629 -20.38 -8.41 -42.63
CA ALA A 629 -21.77 -8.51 -42.21
C ALA A 629 -22.26 -9.96 -42.27
N ALA A 630 -22.88 -10.43 -41.18
CA ALA A 630 -23.35 -11.80 -41.01
C ALA A 630 -24.88 -11.89 -41.03
N TYR A 631 -25.39 -12.94 -41.66
CA TYR A 631 -26.81 -13.24 -41.82
C TYR A 631 -27.10 -14.69 -41.43
N LEU A 632 -28.12 -14.91 -40.62
CA LEU A 632 -28.64 -16.23 -40.29
C LEU A 632 -29.99 -16.42 -40.97
N ASN A 633 -30.11 -17.44 -41.82
CA ASN A 633 -31.34 -17.76 -42.55
C ASN A 633 -31.98 -16.52 -43.23
N GLY A 634 -31.15 -15.67 -43.86
CA GLY A 634 -31.57 -14.47 -44.59
C GLY A 634 -31.73 -13.20 -43.74
N LYS A 635 -31.58 -13.26 -42.41
CA LYS A 635 -31.72 -12.09 -41.53
C LYS A 635 -30.37 -11.64 -40.98
N PRO A 636 -30.08 -10.32 -40.93
CA PRO A 636 -28.83 -9.83 -40.37
C PRO A 636 -28.76 -10.14 -38.87
N ILE A 637 -27.59 -10.59 -38.40
CA ILE A 637 -27.37 -10.93 -36.98
C ILE A 637 -26.16 -10.24 -36.35
N ALA A 638 -25.14 -9.86 -37.13
CA ALA A 638 -23.97 -9.14 -36.63
C ALA A 638 -23.24 -8.43 -37.77
N ALA A 639 -22.51 -7.37 -37.48
CA ALA A 639 -21.60 -6.71 -38.42
C ALA A 639 -20.50 -5.96 -37.65
N ALA A 640 -19.32 -5.86 -38.26
CA ALA A 640 -18.23 -5.00 -37.79
C ALA A 640 -17.58 -4.33 -38.99
N ASN A 641 -17.29 -3.02 -38.89
CA ASN A 641 -16.73 -2.20 -39.96
C ASN A 641 -17.49 -2.25 -41.31
N ALA A 642 -18.72 -2.77 -41.36
CA ALA A 642 -19.53 -2.78 -42.57
C ALA A 642 -20.26 -1.44 -42.77
N PRO A 643 -20.31 -0.89 -44.00
CA PRO A 643 -21.12 0.28 -44.31
C PRO A 643 -22.62 -0.05 -44.27
N SER A 644 -23.44 0.98 -44.10
CA SER A 644 -24.90 0.85 -43.97
C SER A 644 -25.60 0.34 -45.24
N ARG A 645 -24.95 0.44 -46.41
CA ARG A 645 -25.43 -0.08 -47.69
C ARG A 645 -24.38 -1.00 -48.30
N LEU A 646 -24.71 -2.28 -48.44
CA LEU A 646 -23.82 -3.30 -49.01
C LEU A 646 -24.20 -3.62 -50.46
N GLN A 647 -23.24 -3.48 -51.36
CA GLN A 647 -23.26 -3.96 -52.75
C GLN A 647 -22.18 -5.03 -52.94
N TRP A 648 -22.18 -5.71 -54.09
CA TRP A 648 -21.28 -6.82 -54.39
C TRP A 648 -19.79 -6.48 -54.42
N ASN A 649 -19.44 -5.20 -54.45
CA ASN A 649 -18.07 -4.68 -54.46
C ASN A 649 -17.84 -3.57 -53.44
N THR A 650 -18.53 -3.64 -52.30
CA THR A 650 -18.43 -2.63 -51.25
C THR A 650 -17.24 -2.91 -50.34
N SER A 651 -16.52 -1.86 -49.95
CA SER A 651 -15.42 -1.92 -48.99
C SER A 651 -15.88 -1.78 -47.54
N ALA A 652 -15.03 -2.19 -46.59
CA ALA A 652 -15.18 -1.87 -45.17
C ALA A 652 -15.04 -0.36 -44.91
N ASN A 653 -15.58 0.13 -43.79
CA ASN A 653 -15.50 1.54 -43.35
C ASN A 653 -14.09 1.94 -42.84
N GLY A 654 -13.20 0.96 -42.65
CA GLY A 654 -11.84 1.16 -42.18
C GLY A 654 -11.17 -0.16 -41.84
N ASP A 655 -9.86 -0.08 -41.63
CA ASP A 655 -9.00 -1.24 -41.41
C ASP A 655 -9.23 -1.86 -40.02
N HIS A 656 -8.88 -3.14 -39.86
CA HIS A 656 -8.78 -3.75 -38.54
C HIS A 656 -7.45 -4.52 -38.38
N PRO A 657 -6.63 -4.19 -37.35
CA PRO A 657 -5.21 -4.55 -37.36
C PRO A 657 -4.92 -6.05 -37.37
N ASP A 658 -3.87 -6.47 -38.06
CA ASP A 658 -3.56 -7.88 -38.36
C ASP A 658 -3.40 -8.74 -37.10
N ALA A 659 -2.74 -8.20 -36.08
CA ALA A 659 -2.59 -8.86 -34.78
C ALA A 659 -3.94 -9.16 -34.10
N SER A 660 -5.00 -8.43 -34.46
CA SER A 660 -6.37 -8.58 -33.97
C SER A 660 -7.20 -9.45 -34.90
N ALA A 661 -6.92 -9.41 -36.21
CA ALA A 661 -7.61 -10.19 -37.23
C ALA A 661 -7.51 -11.70 -36.98
N VAL A 662 -6.39 -12.15 -36.42
CA VAL A 662 -6.14 -13.56 -36.09
C VAL A 662 -6.75 -14.04 -34.76
N ILE A 663 -7.41 -13.15 -33.99
CA ILE A 663 -8.02 -13.46 -32.69
C ILE A 663 -9.55 -13.45 -32.82
N PHE A 664 -10.22 -14.49 -32.29
CA PHE A 664 -11.68 -14.55 -32.30
C PHE A 664 -12.31 -13.43 -31.46
N GLN A 665 -13.10 -12.57 -32.09
CA GLN A 665 -14.00 -11.61 -31.44
C GLN A 665 -15.39 -12.23 -31.27
N SER A 666 -16.09 -11.92 -30.17
CA SER A 666 -17.40 -12.49 -29.85
C SER A 666 -18.53 -11.46 -29.99
N PHE A 667 -19.58 -11.84 -30.69
CA PHE A 667 -20.80 -11.07 -30.91
C PHE A 667 -21.98 -11.88 -30.35
N ASN A 668 -22.59 -11.38 -29.27
CA ASN A 668 -23.81 -11.99 -28.74
C ASN A 668 -24.95 -11.75 -29.72
N VAL A 669 -25.51 -12.85 -30.21
CA VAL A 669 -26.61 -12.87 -31.17
C VAL A 669 -27.80 -13.65 -30.61
N SER A 670 -27.94 -13.72 -29.28
CA SER A 670 -28.97 -14.51 -28.59
C SER A 670 -30.38 -14.06 -28.94
N ASP A 671 -30.59 -12.76 -29.18
CA ASP A 671 -31.86 -12.18 -29.67
C ASP A 671 -32.26 -12.66 -31.07
N HIS A 672 -31.42 -13.47 -31.72
CA HIS A 672 -31.65 -14.07 -33.03
C HIS A 672 -31.80 -15.60 -32.96
N MET A 673 -31.81 -16.22 -31.78
CA MET A 673 -31.94 -17.68 -31.62
C MET A 673 -33.21 -18.24 -32.25
N GLN A 674 -34.31 -17.48 -32.25
CA GLN A 674 -35.57 -17.82 -32.89
C GLN A 674 -35.48 -17.95 -34.42
N LEU A 675 -34.36 -17.54 -35.03
CA LEU A 675 -34.11 -17.74 -36.45
C LEU A 675 -33.59 -19.14 -36.78
N LEU A 676 -33.03 -19.85 -35.78
CA LEU A 676 -32.59 -21.24 -35.96
C LEU A 676 -33.81 -22.15 -36.15
N LYS A 677 -33.69 -23.08 -37.08
CA LYS A 677 -34.72 -24.07 -37.39
C LYS A 677 -34.18 -25.47 -37.08
N GLU A 678 -35.04 -26.37 -36.64
CA GLU A 678 -34.66 -27.79 -36.64
C GLU A 678 -34.37 -28.25 -38.07
N GLY A 679 -33.25 -28.95 -38.27
CA GLY A 679 -32.76 -29.34 -39.60
C GLY A 679 -31.78 -28.33 -40.19
N GLY A 680 -31.88 -28.09 -41.50
CA GLY A 680 -30.94 -27.27 -42.27
C GLY A 680 -31.04 -25.79 -41.94
N ASN A 681 -29.88 -25.15 -41.79
CA ASN A 681 -29.72 -23.71 -41.57
C ASN A 681 -28.54 -23.20 -42.40
N THR A 682 -28.53 -21.90 -42.67
CA THR A 682 -27.48 -21.21 -43.42
C THR A 682 -26.97 -20.00 -42.65
N LEU A 683 -25.67 -19.98 -42.35
CA LEU A 683 -24.95 -18.77 -41.96
C LEU A 683 -24.25 -18.20 -43.21
N ALA A 684 -24.59 -16.98 -43.59
CA ALA A 684 -24.05 -16.29 -44.75
C ALA A 684 -23.27 -15.05 -44.30
N ILE A 685 -22.09 -14.83 -44.87
CA ILE A 685 -21.18 -13.74 -44.51
C ILE A 685 -20.84 -12.95 -45.77
N HIS A 686 -20.95 -11.64 -45.66
CA HIS A 686 -20.37 -10.68 -46.59
C HIS A 686 -19.05 -10.21 -46.00
N GLY A 687 -17.93 -10.80 -46.41
CA GLY A 687 -16.58 -10.41 -46.00
C GLY A 687 -16.09 -9.21 -46.81
N LEU A 688 -15.42 -8.26 -46.16
CA LEU A 688 -15.05 -6.96 -46.73
C LEU A 688 -13.58 -6.66 -46.48
N ASN A 689 -12.88 -6.23 -47.52
CA ASN A 689 -11.61 -5.50 -47.44
C ASN A 689 -11.85 -3.99 -47.48
N ALA A 690 -10.98 -3.21 -46.85
CA ALA A 690 -11.00 -1.76 -46.86
C ALA A 690 -10.60 -1.22 -48.23
N GLN A 691 -9.67 -1.89 -48.93
CA GLN A 691 -9.12 -1.43 -50.22
C GLN A 691 -9.02 -2.58 -51.23
N LEU A 692 -9.01 -2.24 -52.53
CA LEU A 692 -8.82 -3.24 -53.60
C LEU A 692 -7.41 -3.85 -53.55
N SER A 693 -6.42 -3.03 -53.22
CA SER A 693 -5.01 -3.38 -53.11
C SER A 693 -4.60 -3.75 -51.68
N SER A 694 -5.53 -4.23 -50.85
CA SER A 694 -5.18 -4.78 -49.53
C SER A 694 -4.26 -5.98 -49.73
N SER A 695 -3.15 -6.04 -49.01
CA SER A 695 -2.16 -7.12 -49.11
C SER A 695 -2.68 -8.46 -48.57
N ASP A 696 -3.78 -8.44 -47.84
CA ASP A 696 -4.34 -9.57 -47.13
C ASP A 696 -5.87 -9.50 -47.01
N PHE A 697 -6.45 -10.64 -46.62
CA PHE A 697 -7.83 -10.79 -46.18
C PHE A 697 -7.93 -12.04 -45.31
N LEU A 698 -8.72 -11.97 -44.24
CA LEU A 698 -9.06 -13.12 -43.41
C LEU A 698 -10.51 -13.05 -42.95
N PHE A 699 -11.21 -14.17 -43.03
CA PHE A 699 -12.47 -14.39 -42.31
C PHE A 699 -12.61 -15.85 -41.84
N ASP A 700 -12.64 -16.06 -40.53
CA ASP A 700 -12.96 -17.35 -39.90
C ASP A 700 -14.08 -17.16 -38.87
N VAL A 701 -14.91 -18.19 -38.67
CA VAL A 701 -16.13 -18.07 -37.87
C VAL A 701 -16.48 -19.36 -37.14
N LEU A 702 -16.95 -19.19 -35.90
CA LEU A 702 -17.63 -20.19 -35.10
C LEU A 702 -19.02 -19.65 -34.72
N LEU A 703 -20.00 -20.54 -34.65
CA LEU A 703 -21.32 -20.24 -34.08
C LEU A 703 -21.57 -21.25 -32.98
N GLU A 704 -21.79 -20.75 -31.76
CA GLU A 704 -21.97 -21.59 -30.59
C GLU A 704 -23.24 -21.20 -29.83
N ILE A 705 -23.85 -22.18 -29.18
CA ILE A 705 -25.01 -22.00 -28.30
C ILE A 705 -24.69 -22.52 -26.90
N GLY A 706 -25.32 -21.92 -25.89
CA GLY A 706 -25.05 -22.24 -24.49
C GLY A 706 -26.17 -21.80 -23.54
N VAL A 707 -25.86 -21.86 -22.25
CA VAL A 707 -26.69 -21.32 -21.17
C VAL A 707 -25.92 -20.18 -20.50
N GLU A 708 -26.46 -18.97 -20.57
CA GLU A 708 -26.05 -17.80 -19.79
C GLU A 708 -27.09 -17.59 -18.69
N GLN A 709 -26.75 -17.91 -17.45
CA GLN A 709 -27.63 -17.58 -16.32
C GLN A 709 -27.29 -16.16 -15.87
N PRO A 710 -28.22 -15.17 -15.92
CA PRO A 710 -28.01 -13.92 -15.22
C PRO A 710 -27.81 -14.21 -13.73
N GLY A 711 -26.97 -13.42 -13.05
CA GLY A 711 -26.59 -13.63 -11.65
C GLY A 711 -27.79 -14.02 -10.76
N ARG A 712 -27.71 -15.20 -10.15
CA ARG A 712 -28.84 -15.86 -9.48
C ARG A 712 -28.68 -15.84 -7.96
N VAL A 713 -29.77 -16.12 -7.27
CA VAL A 713 -29.78 -16.36 -5.82
C VAL A 713 -28.87 -17.55 -5.52
N ALA A 714 -27.90 -17.37 -4.62
CA ALA A 714 -27.01 -18.44 -4.20
C ALA A 714 -27.77 -19.57 -3.51
N ASP A 715 -27.31 -20.82 -3.68
CA ASP A 715 -27.96 -21.97 -3.06
C ASP A 715 -27.95 -21.88 -1.51
N SER A 716 -26.99 -21.15 -0.93
CA SER A 716 -26.91 -20.86 0.51
C SER A 716 -27.72 -19.63 0.95
N ALA A 717 -28.31 -18.89 0.02
CA ALA A 717 -29.07 -17.69 0.32
C ALA A 717 -30.52 -18.02 0.72
N VAL A 718 -31.00 -17.32 1.74
CA VAL A 718 -32.32 -17.47 2.32
C VAL A 718 -33.12 -16.20 2.02
N LEU A 719 -34.35 -16.36 1.53
CA LEU A 719 -35.30 -15.26 1.40
C LEU A 719 -35.70 -14.77 2.79
N TYR A 720 -35.60 -13.47 3.04
CA TYR A 720 -35.94 -12.87 4.32
C TYR A 720 -37.46 -12.74 4.47
N GLU A 721 -38.03 -13.54 5.38
CA GLU A 721 -39.47 -13.55 5.69
C GLU A 721 -39.77 -13.12 7.14
N GLY A 722 -38.75 -12.92 7.97
CA GLY A 722 -38.91 -12.55 9.38
C GLY A 722 -37.59 -12.49 10.16
N PRO A 723 -37.63 -12.14 11.47
CA PRO A 723 -36.43 -11.95 12.29
C PRO A 723 -35.49 -13.16 12.31
N ILE A 724 -34.19 -12.90 12.20
CA ILE A 724 -33.11 -13.89 12.14
C ILE A 724 -32.56 -14.12 13.56
N PRO A 725 -32.72 -15.31 14.16
CA PRO A 725 -32.19 -15.59 15.49
C PRO A 725 -30.66 -15.74 15.48
N ILE A 726 -29.96 -15.02 16.36
CA ILE A 726 -28.50 -15.10 16.52
C ILE A 726 -28.19 -15.89 17.78
N LYS A 727 -27.69 -17.13 17.63
CA LYS A 727 -27.42 -18.06 18.74
C LYS A 727 -25.94 -18.36 18.94
N SER A 728 -25.13 -18.07 17.94
CA SER A 728 -23.68 -18.21 17.89
C SER A 728 -23.11 -17.05 17.08
N VAL A 729 -21.79 -16.89 17.07
CA VAL A 729 -21.14 -15.94 16.14
C VAL A 729 -21.61 -16.26 14.73
N THR A 730 -22.21 -15.28 14.05
CA THR A 730 -22.86 -15.46 12.75
C THR A 730 -22.42 -14.35 11.81
N GLN A 731 -21.89 -14.73 10.65
CA GLN A 731 -21.50 -13.78 9.60
C GLN A 731 -22.65 -13.64 8.62
N ILE A 732 -23.31 -12.50 8.61
CA ILE A 732 -24.48 -12.27 7.75
C ILE A 732 -24.07 -11.37 6.60
N LYS A 733 -24.38 -11.81 5.37
CA LYS A 733 -24.36 -10.97 4.17
C LYS A 733 -25.76 -10.91 3.58
N ALA A 734 -26.19 -9.72 3.16
CA ALA A 734 -27.53 -9.51 2.61
C ALA A 734 -27.50 -8.63 1.36
N ARG A 735 -28.38 -8.92 0.41
CA ARG A 735 -28.67 -8.10 -0.78
C ARG A 735 -30.17 -8.05 -1.05
N ALA A 736 -30.65 -6.96 -1.64
CA ALA A 736 -31.98 -6.90 -2.20
C ALA A 736 -31.93 -7.18 -3.71
N LEU A 737 -32.91 -7.93 -4.22
CA LEU A 737 -33.14 -8.15 -5.64
C LEU A 737 -34.34 -7.34 -6.11
N ILE A 738 -34.10 -6.34 -6.96
CA ILE A 738 -35.12 -5.37 -7.42
C ILE A 738 -35.13 -5.37 -8.93
N ASN A 739 -36.26 -5.79 -9.53
CA ASN A 739 -36.44 -5.84 -10.99
C ASN A 739 -35.28 -6.56 -11.72
N GLY A 740 -34.80 -7.69 -11.16
CA GLY A 740 -33.70 -8.47 -11.73
C GLY A 740 -32.30 -7.89 -11.50
N ARG A 741 -32.17 -6.87 -10.64
CA ARG A 741 -30.88 -6.26 -10.28
C ARG A 741 -30.60 -6.35 -8.79
N TRP A 742 -29.39 -6.79 -8.48
CA TRP A 742 -28.87 -6.86 -7.12
C TRP A 742 -28.41 -5.49 -6.61
N SER A 743 -28.79 -5.17 -5.37
CA SER A 743 -28.26 -4.04 -4.60
C SER A 743 -26.78 -4.24 -4.27
N ALA A 744 -26.15 -3.20 -3.72
CA ALA A 744 -24.90 -3.39 -3.00
C ALA A 744 -25.12 -4.35 -1.81
N MET A 745 -24.05 -5.04 -1.40
CA MET A 745 -24.08 -5.95 -0.27
C MET A 745 -23.91 -5.23 1.06
N SER A 746 -24.81 -5.51 2.01
CA SER A 746 -24.53 -5.25 3.43
C SER A 746 -23.99 -6.52 4.09
N SER A 747 -23.09 -6.34 5.05
CA SER A 747 -22.47 -7.44 5.77
C SER A 747 -22.16 -7.08 7.22
N GLY A 748 -22.16 -8.06 8.10
CA GLY A 748 -21.77 -7.90 9.49
C GLY A 748 -21.54 -9.22 10.21
N ASP A 749 -20.63 -9.20 11.19
CA ASP A 749 -20.42 -10.29 12.13
C ASP A 749 -21.23 -10.01 13.40
N PHE A 750 -22.08 -10.95 13.80
CA PHE A 750 -23.01 -10.78 14.91
C PHE A 750 -22.74 -11.79 16.02
N TYR A 751 -22.54 -11.29 17.24
CA TYR A 751 -22.17 -12.07 18.41
C TYR A 751 -23.36 -12.14 19.40
N PRO A 752 -23.76 -13.34 19.86
CA PRO A 752 -24.90 -13.51 20.75
C PRO A 752 -24.57 -13.10 22.18
N GLY A 753 -25.42 -12.29 22.80
CA GLY A 753 -25.19 -11.76 24.14
C GLY A 753 -24.07 -10.71 24.14
N GLY A 754 -24.20 -9.69 24.99
CA GLY A 754 -23.16 -8.66 25.10
C GLY A 754 -21.82 -9.29 25.44
N LEU A 755 -20.88 -9.32 24.50
CA LEU A 755 -19.49 -9.70 24.79
C LEU A 755 -18.96 -8.74 25.86
N THR A 756 -18.27 -9.27 26.87
CA THR A 756 -17.49 -8.43 27.78
C THR A 756 -16.25 -7.99 27.02
N PRO A 757 -16.01 -6.68 26.83
CA PRO A 757 -14.82 -6.19 26.14
C PRO A 757 -13.53 -6.68 26.80
N GLU A 758 -12.60 -7.22 26.01
CA GLU A 758 -11.24 -7.51 26.42
C GLU A 758 -10.34 -6.30 26.11
N LEU A 759 -10.35 -5.31 27.00
CA LEU A 759 -9.45 -4.16 26.94
C LEU A 759 -8.26 -4.39 27.88
N LYS A 760 -7.03 -4.13 27.42
CA LYS A 760 -5.83 -4.19 28.27
C LYS A 760 -4.96 -2.96 28.06
N LEU A 761 -4.36 -2.46 29.12
CA LEU A 761 -3.25 -1.51 29.03
C LEU A 761 -2.06 -2.21 28.36
N THR A 762 -1.42 -1.58 27.40
CA THR A 762 -0.34 -2.23 26.63
C THR A 762 0.99 -1.54 26.72
N GLU A 763 1.01 -0.26 27.07
CA GLU A 763 2.25 0.48 27.26
C GLU A 763 2.07 1.60 28.29
N ILE A 764 3.07 1.80 29.16
CA ILE A 764 3.08 2.87 30.18
C ILE A 764 4.47 3.50 30.23
N MET A 765 4.53 4.80 29.96
CA MET A 765 5.72 5.62 30.16
C MET A 765 5.50 6.52 31.37
N TYR A 766 5.94 6.07 32.55
CA TYR A 766 5.63 6.74 33.82
C TYR A 766 6.76 7.64 34.34
N HIS A 767 8.03 7.42 33.94
CA HIS A 767 9.16 8.26 34.34
C HIS A 767 10.09 8.57 33.16
N PRO A 768 9.63 9.32 32.14
CA PRO A 768 10.41 9.58 30.94
C PRO A 768 11.55 10.60 31.17
N PRO A 769 12.69 10.45 30.46
CA PRO A 769 13.69 11.50 30.35
C PRO A 769 13.09 12.79 29.79
N GLY A 770 13.23 13.89 30.51
CA GLY A 770 12.61 15.18 30.15
C GLY A 770 11.30 15.49 30.90
N GLY A 771 10.89 14.61 31.83
CA GLY A 771 9.82 14.85 32.80
C GLY A 771 8.41 14.58 32.28
N ASP A 772 7.42 14.83 33.14
CA ASP A 772 6.00 14.42 33.02
C ASP A 772 5.32 14.81 31.69
N ALA A 773 5.90 15.78 30.96
CA ALA A 773 5.47 16.17 29.62
C ALA A 773 5.51 15.04 28.59
N PHE A 774 6.25 13.96 28.86
CA PHE A 774 6.43 12.83 27.95
C PHE A 774 5.79 11.54 28.47
N GLU A 775 4.99 11.63 29.53
CA GLU A 775 4.24 10.49 30.05
C GLU A 775 3.11 10.12 29.10
N PHE A 776 2.85 8.82 28.98
CA PHE A 776 1.72 8.31 28.23
C PHE A 776 1.24 6.95 28.74
N VAL A 777 0.02 6.62 28.34
CA VAL A 777 -0.65 5.35 28.60
C VAL A 777 -1.26 4.85 27.31
N GLU A 778 -1.07 3.57 27.01
CA GLU A 778 -1.67 2.89 25.87
C GLU A 778 -2.71 1.85 26.30
N LEU A 779 -3.83 1.79 25.59
CA LEU A 779 -4.93 0.84 25.78
C LEU A 779 -5.28 0.16 24.46
N THR A 780 -5.28 -1.17 24.44
CA THR A 780 -5.58 -1.98 23.25
C THR A 780 -6.85 -2.80 23.43
N ASN A 781 -7.63 -2.91 22.36
CA ASN A 781 -8.82 -3.78 22.31
C ASN A 781 -8.47 -5.15 21.71
N PHE A 782 -8.45 -6.17 22.54
CA PHE A 782 -8.25 -7.57 22.15
C PHE A 782 -9.57 -8.29 21.83
N SER A 783 -10.72 -7.64 21.98
CA SER A 783 -12.02 -8.20 21.59
C SER A 783 -12.13 -8.31 20.07
N PRO A 784 -12.85 -9.30 19.53
CA PRO A 784 -13.08 -9.44 18.09
C PRO A 784 -14.11 -8.44 17.52
N VAL A 785 -14.50 -7.44 18.31
CA VAL A 785 -15.52 -6.43 17.99
C VAL A 785 -15.07 -5.04 18.43
N SER A 786 -15.59 -4.01 17.77
CA SER A 786 -15.43 -2.62 18.20
C SER A 786 -16.11 -2.40 19.57
N VAL A 787 -15.44 -1.68 20.47
CA VAL A 787 -15.88 -1.41 21.83
C VAL A 787 -16.24 0.06 21.97
N ASN A 788 -17.45 0.34 22.46
CA ASN A 788 -17.87 1.70 22.77
C ASN A 788 -17.34 2.12 24.15
N LEU A 789 -16.38 3.03 24.16
CA LEU A 789 -15.75 3.60 25.34
C LEU A 789 -16.45 4.86 25.86
N SER A 790 -17.61 5.23 25.31
CA SER A 790 -18.31 6.46 25.70
C SER A 790 -18.49 6.55 27.21
N ARG A 791 -17.91 7.60 27.82
CA ARG A 791 -17.94 7.87 29.26
C ARG A 791 -17.16 6.88 30.14
N TYR A 792 -16.32 6.04 29.56
CA TYR A 792 -15.32 5.31 30.33
C TYR A 792 -14.37 6.32 30.98
N SER A 793 -13.77 5.96 32.10
CA SER A 793 -12.88 6.86 32.85
C SER A 793 -11.68 6.13 33.44
N PHE A 794 -10.58 6.86 33.62
CA PHE A 794 -9.41 6.34 34.30
C PHE A 794 -9.34 6.78 35.77
N ARG A 795 -8.75 5.92 36.61
CA ARG A 795 -8.18 6.25 37.93
C ARG A 795 -6.66 6.07 37.83
N GLY A 796 -5.90 6.96 38.47
CA GLY A 796 -4.44 7.11 38.34
C GLY A 796 -4.13 8.39 37.58
N ILE A 797 -4.70 8.49 36.38
CA ILE A 797 -4.78 9.73 35.58
C ILE A 797 -6.22 10.27 35.52
N SER A 798 -6.38 11.55 35.21
CA SER A 798 -7.70 12.17 34.99
C SER A 798 -8.04 12.22 33.50
N TYR A 799 -8.83 11.24 33.04
CA TYR A 799 -9.33 11.17 31.67
C TYR A 799 -10.75 10.58 31.61
N LEU A 800 -11.61 11.17 30.76
CA LEU A 800 -12.98 10.75 30.50
C LEU A 800 -13.21 10.68 28.98
N PHE A 801 -13.61 9.52 28.48
CA PHE A 801 -13.89 9.31 27.07
C PHE A 801 -15.17 10.04 26.63
N ALA A 802 -15.10 10.73 25.49
CA ALA A 802 -16.22 11.48 24.93
C ALA A 802 -17.35 10.54 24.44
N PRO A 803 -18.61 11.02 24.33
CA PRO A 803 -19.66 10.27 23.63
C PRO A 803 -19.24 9.90 22.19
N GLU A 804 -19.72 8.74 21.71
CA GLU A 804 -19.37 8.18 20.40
C GLU A 804 -17.87 7.83 20.25
N SER A 805 -17.20 7.48 21.35
CA SER A 805 -15.83 6.94 21.32
C SER A 805 -15.86 5.44 21.06
N TYR A 806 -15.42 4.99 19.88
CA TYR A 806 -15.35 3.57 19.52
C TYR A 806 -13.90 3.14 19.29
N LEU A 807 -13.52 2.02 19.87
CA LEU A 807 -12.22 1.39 19.69
C LEU A 807 -12.39 0.07 18.93
N GLU A 808 -11.90 0.02 17.70
CA GLU A 808 -12.00 -1.16 16.83
C GLU A 808 -11.28 -2.40 17.39
N SER A 809 -11.61 -3.59 16.88
CA SER A 809 -10.87 -4.83 17.19
C SER A 809 -9.40 -4.68 16.82
N GLY A 810 -8.49 -5.00 17.74
CA GLY A 810 -7.04 -4.77 17.60
C GLY A 810 -6.62 -3.30 17.63
N GLY A 811 -7.58 -2.37 17.82
CA GLY A 811 -7.32 -0.94 17.86
C GLY A 811 -6.58 -0.54 19.13
N VAL A 812 -5.74 0.50 19.00
CA VAL A 812 -4.85 1.01 20.04
C VAL A 812 -5.17 2.48 20.32
N ILE A 813 -5.28 2.83 21.60
CA ILE A 813 -5.49 4.20 22.08
C ILE A 813 -4.25 4.65 22.82
N LEU A 814 -3.74 5.83 22.45
CA LEU A 814 -2.69 6.51 23.20
C LEU A 814 -3.23 7.75 23.90
N LEU A 815 -3.12 7.78 25.22
CA LEU A 815 -3.38 8.96 26.05
C LEU A 815 -2.05 9.57 26.50
N ALA A 816 -1.78 10.81 26.13
CA ALA A 816 -0.57 11.53 26.50
C ALA A 816 -0.82 12.53 27.63
N SER A 817 0.23 12.94 28.33
CA SER A 817 0.15 13.94 29.39
C SER A 817 -0.20 15.35 28.87
N ASP A 818 -1.09 16.07 29.57
CA ASP A 818 -1.49 17.44 29.23
C ASP A 818 -0.48 18.53 29.66
N LYS A 819 0.63 18.14 30.30
CA LYS A 819 1.63 19.09 30.81
C LYS A 819 2.28 19.91 29.70
N ASN A 820 2.60 19.26 28.58
CA ASN A 820 3.10 19.93 27.39
C ASN A 820 2.82 19.13 26.11
N PRO A 821 1.56 19.17 25.61
CA PRO A 821 1.14 18.48 24.39
C PRO A 821 2.06 18.73 23.19
N ALA A 822 2.55 19.97 23.06
CA ALA A 822 3.43 20.36 21.98
C ALA A 822 4.81 19.67 22.09
N ALA A 823 5.36 19.54 23.30
CA ALA A 823 6.62 18.82 23.50
C ALA A 823 6.44 17.31 23.27
N PHE A 824 5.35 16.71 23.79
CA PHE A 824 5.03 15.31 23.54
C PHE A 824 4.96 15.02 22.04
N GLN A 825 4.14 15.79 21.31
CA GLN A 825 3.99 15.64 19.86
C GLN A 825 5.31 15.93 19.11
N SER A 826 6.17 16.80 19.63
CA SER A 826 7.49 17.05 19.03
C SER A 826 8.43 15.85 19.17
N ARG A 827 8.33 15.10 20.28
CA ARG A 827 9.11 13.87 20.49
C ARG A 827 8.54 12.70 19.70
N TYR A 828 7.23 12.63 19.57
CA TYR A 828 6.51 11.56 18.86
C TYR A 828 5.69 12.11 17.68
N PRO A 829 6.33 12.62 16.63
CA PRO A 829 5.65 13.39 15.58
C PRO A 829 4.72 12.55 14.70
N SER A 830 5.01 11.26 14.54
CA SER A 830 4.21 10.31 13.74
C SER A 830 3.07 9.66 14.52
N VAL A 831 2.97 9.93 15.83
CA VAL A 831 2.07 9.22 16.71
C VAL A 831 0.73 9.96 16.82
N SER A 832 -0.34 9.24 16.55
CA SER A 832 -1.71 9.74 16.70
C SER A 832 -2.11 9.68 18.17
N ILE A 833 -2.26 10.84 18.81
CA ILE A 833 -2.69 10.95 20.20
C ILE A 833 -4.21 10.98 20.24
N TRP A 834 -4.82 10.01 20.92
CA TRP A 834 -6.26 9.93 21.09
C TRP A 834 -6.78 11.08 21.97
N GLY A 835 -6.06 11.38 23.04
CA GLY A 835 -6.39 12.48 23.94
C GLY A 835 -5.30 12.76 24.95
N TYR A 836 -5.48 13.86 25.68
CA TYR A 836 -4.56 14.26 26.74
C TYR A 836 -5.21 14.06 28.11
N PHE A 837 -4.52 13.40 29.03
CA PHE A 837 -4.95 13.24 30.41
C PHE A 837 -4.36 14.32 31.30
N ALA A 838 -5.11 14.72 32.32
CA ALA A 838 -4.60 15.59 33.39
C ALA A 838 -4.07 14.76 34.56
N GLY A 839 -3.21 15.36 35.39
CA GLY A 839 -2.48 14.65 36.45
C GLY A 839 -1.03 14.38 36.04
N SER A 840 -0.40 13.41 36.69
CA SER A 840 0.90 12.84 36.30
C SER A 840 0.93 11.41 36.80
N LEU A 841 1.66 10.55 36.09
CA LEU A 841 1.96 9.21 36.54
C LEU A 841 2.97 9.27 37.70
N SER A 842 2.84 8.39 38.69
CA SER A 842 3.78 8.30 39.80
C SER A 842 5.08 7.63 39.37
N ASN A 843 6.22 8.30 39.58
CA ASN A 843 7.56 7.72 39.37
C ASN A 843 7.85 6.53 40.28
N GLY A 844 7.24 6.47 41.47
CA GLY A 844 7.39 5.33 42.40
C GLY A 844 6.33 4.23 42.21
N GLY A 845 5.62 4.24 41.08
CA GLY A 845 4.49 3.34 40.84
C GLY A 845 3.13 3.81 41.38
N GLU A 846 2.04 3.33 40.78
CA GLU A 846 0.67 3.51 41.24
C GLU A 846 -0.31 2.51 40.58
N SER A 847 -1.61 2.61 40.93
CA SER A 847 -2.67 1.85 40.25
C SER A 847 -3.35 2.66 39.15
N LEU A 848 -3.26 2.18 37.92
CA LEU A 848 -3.92 2.73 36.75
C LEU A 848 -5.09 1.82 36.35
N ILE A 849 -6.32 2.32 36.48
CA ILE A 849 -7.55 1.51 36.33
C ILE A 849 -8.52 2.18 35.36
N LEU A 850 -8.96 1.43 34.35
CA LEU A 850 -10.07 1.78 33.47
C LEU A 850 -11.40 1.33 34.09
N LYS A 851 -12.38 2.23 34.08
CA LYS A 851 -13.75 1.99 34.51
C LYS A 851 -14.74 2.28 33.39
N ASP A 852 -15.80 1.49 33.33
CA ASP A 852 -16.92 1.71 32.40
C ASP A 852 -17.77 2.92 32.82
N GLU A 853 -18.82 3.20 32.05
CA GLU A 853 -19.72 4.34 32.28
C GLU A 853 -20.55 4.23 33.58
N GLN A 854 -20.66 3.05 34.18
CA GLN A 854 -21.26 2.85 35.51
C GLN A 854 -20.23 2.85 36.64
N GLY A 855 -18.95 3.01 36.33
CA GLY A 855 -17.84 3.04 37.29
C GLY A 855 -17.33 1.66 37.71
N LYS A 856 -17.72 0.59 37.00
CA LYS A 856 -17.24 -0.78 37.26
C LYS A 856 -15.84 -0.96 36.68
N TYR A 857 -15.01 -1.78 37.34
CA TYR A 857 -13.68 -2.15 36.86
C TYR A 857 -13.76 -2.86 35.49
N VAL A 858 -12.96 -2.41 34.54
CA VAL A 858 -12.78 -3.04 33.23
C VAL A 858 -11.42 -3.72 33.14
N THR A 859 -10.35 -2.94 33.33
CA THR A 859 -8.95 -3.40 33.32
C THR A 859 -8.07 -2.45 34.12
N GLY A 860 -6.86 -2.86 34.46
CA GLY A 860 -5.90 -2.01 35.14
C GLY A 860 -4.67 -2.75 35.64
N VAL A 861 -3.61 -1.99 35.91
CA VAL A 861 -2.32 -2.46 36.40
C VAL A 861 -1.91 -1.65 37.63
N ARG A 862 -1.17 -2.27 38.54
CA ARG A 862 -0.42 -1.55 39.57
C ARG A 862 1.07 -1.66 39.25
N TYR A 863 1.60 -0.67 38.55
CA TYR A 863 3.01 -0.67 38.14
C TYR A 863 3.92 -0.12 39.24
N GLY A 864 5.22 -0.38 39.14
CA GLY A 864 6.26 0.06 40.09
C GLY A 864 7.62 0.24 39.43
N ASP A 865 8.59 0.73 40.21
CA ASP A 865 9.98 1.03 39.82
C ASP A 865 11.02 0.11 40.51
N GLU A 866 10.57 -0.76 41.42
CA GLU A 866 11.40 -1.69 42.19
C GLU A 866 10.99 -3.17 41.96
N GLY A 867 11.75 -4.09 42.55
CA GLY A 867 11.47 -5.54 42.50
C GLY A 867 11.64 -6.12 41.08
N ALA A 868 10.60 -6.82 40.62
CA ALA A 868 10.56 -7.49 39.31
C ALA A 868 10.14 -6.56 38.15
N TRP A 869 9.89 -5.27 38.41
CA TRP A 869 9.59 -4.31 37.35
C TRP A 869 10.86 -3.91 36.56
N PRO A 870 10.76 -3.64 35.24
CA PRO A 870 11.88 -3.19 34.42
C PRO A 870 12.49 -1.86 34.89
N ILE A 871 13.69 -1.91 35.48
CA ILE A 871 14.37 -0.73 36.07
C ILE A 871 14.67 0.36 35.02
N SER A 872 14.92 -0.01 33.76
CA SER A 872 15.22 0.98 32.71
C SER A 872 14.00 1.84 32.33
N ALA A 873 12.79 1.41 32.72
CA ALA A 873 11.59 2.23 32.58
C ALA A 873 11.49 3.35 33.64
N ASP A 874 12.30 3.26 34.70
CA ASP A 874 12.41 4.28 35.74
C ASP A 874 13.49 5.33 35.37
N GLY A 875 13.13 6.34 34.58
CA GLY A 875 14.04 7.44 34.25
C GLY A 875 15.15 7.08 33.24
N GLY A 876 15.31 5.80 32.89
CA GLY A 876 16.32 5.29 31.95
C GLY A 876 15.97 5.53 30.47
N GLY A 877 14.70 5.81 30.17
CA GLY A 877 14.23 6.11 28.82
C GLY A 877 13.29 5.07 28.23
N ASP A 878 13.25 3.85 28.76
CA ASP A 878 12.34 2.83 28.25
C ASP A 878 10.92 3.04 28.81
N SER A 879 9.89 2.49 28.17
CA SER A 879 8.54 2.35 28.76
C SER A 879 8.33 0.92 29.27
N LEU A 880 7.25 0.71 30.03
CA LEU A 880 6.71 -0.61 30.31
C LEU A 880 5.82 -1.04 29.13
N GLU A 881 6.10 -2.18 28.50
CA GLU A 881 5.32 -2.79 27.41
C GLU A 881 4.77 -4.17 27.85
N PHE A 882 3.49 -4.46 27.55
CA PHE A 882 2.81 -5.70 27.95
C PHE A 882 3.18 -6.90 27.05
N LYS A 883 3.47 -8.06 27.65
CA LYS A 883 3.83 -9.32 26.97
C LYS A 883 2.59 -10.12 26.56
N ILE A 884 2.58 -10.73 25.37
CA ILE A 884 1.56 -11.73 25.02
C ILE A 884 2.18 -13.13 25.00
N ALA A 885 1.92 -13.85 26.08
CA ALA A 885 1.83 -15.30 26.15
C ALA A 885 0.84 -15.56 27.30
N GLY A 886 -0.47 -15.63 27.01
CA GLY A 886 -1.52 -15.94 27.99
C GLY A 886 -1.72 -14.98 29.19
N GLY A 887 -0.88 -13.96 29.36
CA GLY A 887 -0.72 -13.18 30.59
C GLY A 887 -1.91 -12.33 31.03
N SER A 888 -1.95 -12.08 32.35
CA SER A 888 -2.86 -11.14 33.00
C SER A 888 -2.15 -9.80 33.20
N ASN A 889 -2.82 -8.67 33.00
CA ASN A 889 -2.13 -7.38 33.04
C ASN A 889 -1.75 -6.77 34.43
N PRO A 890 -2.05 -7.34 35.62
CA PRO A 890 -1.63 -6.69 36.87
C PRO A 890 -0.23 -7.04 37.36
N ASN A 891 0.48 -8.03 36.78
CA ASN A 891 1.71 -8.58 37.37
C ASN A 891 2.99 -8.08 36.69
N PRO A 892 4.10 -7.85 37.43
CA PRO A 892 5.36 -7.38 36.86
C PRO A 892 5.94 -8.31 35.78
N ALA A 893 5.81 -9.64 35.94
CA ALA A 893 6.33 -10.62 34.98
C ALA A 893 5.67 -10.55 33.58
N ASP A 894 4.48 -9.96 33.50
CA ASP A 894 3.75 -9.75 32.25
C ASP A 894 4.13 -8.44 31.55
N TRP A 895 5.08 -7.66 32.09
CA TRP A 895 5.58 -6.40 31.52
C TRP A 895 7.09 -6.45 31.25
N TRP A 896 7.53 -5.79 30.18
CA TRP A 896 8.92 -5.70 29.75
C TRP A 896 9.32 -4.24 29.50
N ARG A 897 10.62 -3.96 29.39
CA ARG A 897 11.10 -2.65 28.91
C ARG A 897 10.87 -2.51 27.40
N SER A 898 10.58 -1.32 26.90
CA SER A 898 10.54 -1.13 25.45
C SER A 898 11.86 -1.49 24.76
N LEU A 899 11.78 -1.94 23.51
CA LEU A 899 12.97 -2.25 22.70
C LEU A 899 13.80 -1.01 22.33
N SER A 900 13.16 0.16 22.34
CA SER A 900 13.77 1.45 22.06
C SER A 900 13.50 2.44 23.20
N ALA A 901 14.49 3.28 23.51
CA ALA A 901 14.29 4.41 24.40
C ALA A 901 13.22 5.35 23.82
N GLY A 902 12.27 5.75 24.65
CA GLY A 902 11.08 6.50 24.29
C GLY A 902 9.82 5.63 24.12
N GLY A 903 9.93 4.31 24.21
CA GLY A 903 8.79 3.41 24.04
C GLY A 903 8.38 3.21 22.59
N SER A 904 7.23 2.57 22.40
CA SER A 904 6.56 2.33 21.12
C SER A 904 5.18 2.98 20.99
N PRO A 905 4.97 4.23 21.47
CA PRO A 905 3.64 4.80 21.64
C PRO A 905 2.81 4.80 20.35
N GLY A 906 1.56 4.36 20.46
CA GLY A 906 0.58 4.38 19.38
C GLY A 906 0.57 3.13 18.51
N ARG A 907 1.35 2.10 18.87
CA ARG A 907 1.25 0.77 18.28
C ARG A 907 1.43 -0.28 19.38
N PHE A 908 0.61 -1.32 19.33
CA PHE A 908 0.84 -2.48 20.17
C PHE A 908 2.00 -3.31 19.59
N VAL A 909 3.06 -3.52 20.39
CA VAL A 909 4.19 -4.39 20.04
C VAL A 909 4.12 -5.65 20.88
N GLU A 910 3.94 -6.79 20.22
CA GLU A 910 4.03 -8.07 20.90
C GLU A 910 5.49 -8.43 21.15
N ASN A 911 5.89 -8.47 22.42
CA ASN A 911 7.26 -8.79 22.81
C ASN A 911 7.40 -10.31 23.09
N GLN A 912 7.64 -11.10 22.03
CA GLN A 912 7.91 -12.54 22.15
C GLN A 912 9.41 -12.79 22.40
N SER A 913 9.84 -12.62 23.64
CA SER A 913 11.12 -13.18 24.08
C SER A 913 10.92 -14.66 24.45
N GLN A 914 11.30 -15.58 23.54
CA GLN A 914 11.77 -16.91 23.95
C GLN A 914 13.25 -16.75 24.31
N GLY A 915 13.53 -16.46 25.58
CA GLY A 915 14.90 -16.31 26.05
C GLY A 915 15.68 -17.62 25.88
N ASP A 916 16.94 -17.54 25.43
CA ASP A 916 17.90 -18.65 25.39
C ASP A 916 18.09 -19.30 26.79
N LEU A 917 17.90 -18.51 27.85
CA LEU A 917 17.98 -18.89 29.26
C LEU A 917 16.66 -18.54 29.95
N VAL A 918 16.00 -19.53 30.54
CA VAL A 918 14.69 -19.36 31.19
C VAL A 918 14.70 -19.88 32.62
N ILE A 919 13.81 -19.35 33.45
CA ILE A 919 13.39 -19.97 34.70
C ILE A 919 12.42 -21.11 34.33
N SER A 920 12.82 -22.35 34.58
CA SER A 920 12.05 -23.55 34.21
C SER A 920 11.25 -24.12 35.38
N GLU A 921 11.70 -23.91 36.61
CA GLU A 921 11.05 -24.47 37.80
C GLU A 921 11.26 -23.61 39.05
N ILE A 922 10.27 -23.58 39.96
CA ILE A 922 10.32 -22.87 41.24
C ILE A 922 9.69 -23.69 42.36
N VAL A 923 10.35 -23.72 43.51
CA VAL A 923 9.79 -24.22 44.78
C VAL A 923 9.98 -23.17 45.88
N ALA A 924 8.86 -22.60 46.34
CA ALA A 924 8.79 -21.61 47.43
C ALA A 924 8.24 -22.19 48.75
N ALA A 925 8.04 -23.51 48.82
CA ALA A 925 7.42 -24.19 49.96
C ALA A 925 7.97 -25.63 50.16
N ASN A 926 9.28 -25.75 50.39
CA ASN A 926 9.97 -27.04 50.49
C ASN A 926 9.92 -27.64 51.91
N ARG A 927 9.53 -28.92 52.05
CA ARG A 927 9.59 -29.69 53.31
C ARG A 927 10.27 -31.05 53.19
N THR A 928 10.50 -31.53 51.96
CA THR A 928 10.96 -32.90 51.71
C THR A 928 12.32 -32.98 51.02
N ILE A 929 12.66 -32.03 50.16
CA ILE A 929 13.86 -32.09 49.32
C ILE A 929 15.02 -31.40 50.03
N LYS A 930 15.96 -32.19 50.54
CA LYS A 930 17.07 -31.69 51.35
C LYS A 930 18.27 -31.30 50.50
N GLN A 931 18.89 -30.17 50.85
CA GLN A 931 20.26 -29.88 50.45
C GLN A 931 21.28 -30.85 51.07
N PRO A 932 22.53 -30.91 50.55
CA PRO A 932 23.63 -31.64 51.19
C PRO A 932 23.90 -31.25 52.66
N SER A 933 23.55 -30.02 53.06
CA SER A 933 23.63 -29.53 54.45
C SER A 933 22.51 -30.07 55.35
N GLY A 934 21.47 -30.69 54.79
CA GLY A 934 20.30 -31.23 55.49
C GLY A 934 19.14 -30.24 55.68
N LEU A 935 19.30 -29.00 55.21
CA LEU A 935 18.27 -27.95 55.24
C LEU A 935 17.24 -28.14 54.10
N LEU A 936 16.09 -27.48 54.23
CA LEU A 936 14.95 -27.53 53.30
C LEU A 936 14.62 -26.12 52.74
N PRO A 937 15.56 -25.46 52.04
CA PRO A 937 15.32 -24.11 51.52
C PRO A 937 14.50 -24.10 50.23
N ASP A 938 14.07 -22.90 49.85
CA ASP A 938 13.53 -22.62 48.53
C ASP A 938 14.60 -22.85 47.45
N TRP A 939 14.16 -23.16 46.23
CA TRP A 939 15.06 -23.31 45.09
C TRP A 939 14.37 -22.99 43.78
N ILE A 940 15.19 -22.73 42.78
CA ILE A 940 14.79 -22.41 41.41
C ILE A 940 15.64 -23.23 40.43
N GLU A 941 15.11 -23.49 39.25
CA GLU A 941 15.83 -24.09 38.13
C GLU A 941 15.91 -23.10 36.97
N LEU A 942 17.10 -23.00 36.37
CA LEU A 942 17.31 -22.33 35.10
C LEU A 942 17.59 -23.36 34.00
N GLU A 943 17.01 -23.18 32.83
CA GLU A 943 17.21 -24.04 31.66
C GLU A 943 17.83 -23.24 30.51
N ASN A 944 18.89 -23.78 29.91
CA ASN A 944 19.44 -23.27 28.66
C ASN A 944 18.75 -23.95 27.47
N ARG A 945 17.83 -23.23 26.84
CA ARG A 945 17.07 -23.70 25.66
C ARG A 945 17.80 -23.43 24.33
N SER A 946 18.96 -22.78 24.37
CA SER A 946 19.76 -22.53 23.16
C SER A 946 20.61 -23.74 22.76
N ASP A 947 21.12 -23.72 21.52
CA ASP A 947 22.03 -24.72 20.98
C ASP A 947 23.51 -24.45 21.34
N ARG A 948 23.77 -23.46 22.20
CA ARG A 948 25.12 -23.01 22.58
C ARG A 948 25.29 -22.91 24.10
N ARG A 949 26.54 -23.04 24.54
CA ARG A 949 26.92 -22.79 25.94
C ARG A 949 26.73 -21.33 26.29
N LEU A 950 26.04 -21.04 27.39
CA LEU A 950 25.85 -19.69 27.90
C LEU A 950 26.81 -19.38 29.05
N ASN A 951 27.34 -18.15 29.07
CA ASN A 951 28.16 -17.63 30.16
C ASN A 951 27.28 -16.77 31.07
N LEU A 952 27.10 -17.21 32.31
CA LEU A 952 26.23 -16.55 33.27
C LEU A 952 26.96 -15.48 34.08
N ALA A 953 28.25 -15.25 33.88
CA ALA A 953 29.01 -14.28 34.68
C ALA A 953 28.36 -12.88 34.67
N GLY A 954 27.96 -12.40 35.84
CA GLY A 954 27.30 -11.11 36.03
C GLY A 954 25.78 -11.11 35.83
N TYR A 955 25.17 -12.22 35.40
CA TYR A 955 23.72 -12.37 35.47
C TYR A 955 23.25 -12.26 36.91
N ARG A 956 21.97 -11.91 37.11
CA ARG A 956 21.42 -11.65 38.43
C ARG A 956 20.03 -12.23 38.61
N LEU A 957 19.73 -12.65 39.84
CA LEU A 957 18.38 -13.00 40.27
C LEU A 957 17.94 -12.04 41.36
N ARG A 958 16.67 -11.62 41.29
CA ARG A 958 16.07 -10.66 42.23
C ARG A 958 14.60 -11.00 42.47
N ASP A 959 14.16 -10.87 43.72
CA ASP A 959 12.77 -10.96 44.13
C ASP A 959 12.18 -9.58 44.48
N GLU A 960 10.93 -9.54 44.97
CA GLU A 960 10.29 -8.29 45.39
C GLU A 960 10.65 -7.83 46.81
N SER A 961 11.54 -8.56 47.52
CA SER A 961 11.86 -8.29 48.92
C SER A 961 12.75 -7.05 49.16
N GLY A 962 13.32 -6.47 48.11
CA GLY A 962 14.26 -5.35 48.19
C GLY A 962 15.66 -5.71 48.73
N ARG A 963 15.96 -7.01 48.86
CA ARG A 963 17.29 -7.51 49.22
C ARG A 963 18.25 -7.43 48.02
N SER A 964 19.55 -7.58 48.30
CA SER A 964 20.58 -7.58 47.24
C SER A 964 20.40 -8.76 46.29
N ASP A 965 20.53 -8.48 45.00
CA ASP A 965 20.54 -9.48 43.93
C ASP A 965 21.55 -10.60 44.20
N PHE A 966 21.18 -11.83 43.85
CA PHE A 966 22.17 -12.88 43.65
C PHE A 966 22.90 -12.62 42.34
N VAL A 967 24.23 -12.63 42.35
CA VAL A 967 25.06 -12.35 41.17
C VAL A 967 25.89 -13.59 40.83
N PHE A 968 25.75 -14.10 39.60
CA PHE A 968 26.55 -15.22 39.14
C PHE A 968 28.03 -14.84 39.02
N SER A 969 28.88 -15.66 39.62
CA SER A 969 30.33 -15.43 39.67
C SER A 969 31.01 -15.67 38.31
N LYS A 970 32.22 -15.11 38.14
CA LYS A 970 33.03 -15.33 36.92
C LYS A 970 33.33 -16.82 36.76
N GLY A 971 33.03 -17.36 35.58
CA GLY A 971 33.24 -18.78 35.27
C GLY A 971 31.99 -19.65 35.44
N SER A 972 30.82 -19.06 35.73
CA SER A 972 29.53 -19.75 35.71
C SER A 972 29.07 -19.96 34.27
N PHE A 973 28.78 -21.21 33.89
CA PHE A 973 28.28 -21.56 32.56
C PHE A 973 27.17 -22.59 32.66
N ILE A 974 26.32 -22.63 31.63
CA ILE A 974 25.31 -23.66 31.43
C ILE A 974 25.40 -24.16 29.97
N GLU A 975 25.57 -25.46 29.79
CA GLU A 975 25.68 -26.11 28.47
C GLU A 975 24.30 -26.17 27.78
N PRO A 976 24.23 -26.41 26.45
CA PRO A 976 22.96 -26.57 25.75
C PRO A 976 22.08 -27.66 26.37
N ALA A 977 20.78 -27.37 26.57
CA ALA A 977 19.81 -28.25 27.22
C ALA A 977 20.16 -28.67 28.67
N GLU A 978 21.17 -28.04 29.28
CA GLU A 978 21.48 -28.23 30.69
C GLU A 978 20.51 -27.41 31.56
N ARG A 979 20.24 -27.93 32.76
CA ARG A 979 19.48 -27.28 33.81
C ARG A 979 20.35 -27.02 35.02
N LEU A 980 20.22 -25.84 35.61
CA LEU A 980 20.98 -25.39 36.76
C LEU A 980 20.03 -25.09 37.93
N VAL A 981 20.14 -25.89 38.99
CA VAL A 981 19.38 -25.69 40.22
C VAL A 981 20.14 -24.77 41.16
N LEU A 982 19.51 -23.68 41.57
CA LEU A 982 20.02 -22.73 42.54
C LEU A 982 19.15 -22.77 43.77
N TRP A 983 19.80 -22.83 44.92
CA TRP A 983 19.11 -22.90 46.19
C TRP A 983 19.24 -21.59 46.97
N GLN A 984 18.31 -21.34 47.88
CA GLN A 984 18.48 -20.29 48.86
C GLN A 984 19.63 -20.65 49.84
N THR A 985 20.48 -19.67 50.11
CA THR A 985 21.51 -19.72 51.15
C THR A 985 20.88 -19.42 52.50
N VAL A 986 20.83 -20.41 53.39
CA VAL A 986 20.23 -20.29 54.74
C VAL A 986 21.27 -20.30 55.85
N SER A 987 22.49 -20.75 55.57
CA SER A 987 23.63 -20.82 56.48
C SER A 987 24.96 -20.60 55.75
N GLY A 988 26.00 -20.16 56.48
CA GLY A 988 27.33 -19.92 55.89
C GLY A 988 28.10 -21.19 55.44
N SER A 989 27.50 -22.38 55.58
CA SER A 989 28.03 -23.66 55.11
C SER A 989 27.37 -24.18 53.83
N ASP A 990 26.37 -23.47 53.31
CA ASP A 990 25.64 -23.89 52.11
C ASP A 990 26.44 -23.58 50.82
N PRO A 991 26.19 -24.32 49.72
CA PRO A 991 26.70 -23.95 48.39
C PRO A 991 26.28 -22.52 48.01
N GLU A 992 27.06 -21.87 47.15
CA GLU A 992 26.76 -20.52 46.66
C GLU A 992 25.36 -20.48 46.00
N GLY A 993 24.44 -19.70 46.57
CA GLY A 993 23.04 -19.64 46.19
C GLY A 993 22.41 -18.28 46.52
N PHE A 994 21.14 -18.07 46.18
CA PHE A 994 20.50 -16.77 46.37
C PHE A 994 20.20 -16.47 47.84
N SER A 995 20.31 -15.20 48.25
CA SER A 995 20.22 -14.79 49.67
C SER A 995 18.82 -14.36 50.14
N PHE A 996 17.87 -14.29 49.23
CA PHE A 996 16.47 -13.97 49.50
C PHE A 996 15.63 -15.24 49.61
N GLY A 997 14.38 -15.13 50.06
CA GLY A 997 13.46 -16.27 50.19
C GLY A 997 12.20 -15.99 49.41
N LEU A 998 11.57 -17.03 48.87
CA LEU A 998 10.40 -16.91 48.03
C LEU A 998 9.14 -17.03 48.90
N ASP A 999 8.23 -16.05 48.83
CA ASP A 999 7.01 -16.11 49.64
C ASP A 999 6.02 -17.14 49.11
N ARG A 1000 5.71 -18.15 49.93
CA ARG A 1000 4.68 -19.16 49.66
C ARG A 1000 3.32 -18.57 49.34
N GLU A 1001 2.95 -17.40 49.87
CA GLU A 1001 1.63 -16.79 49.57
C GLU A 1001 1.59 -16.09 48.20
N GLY A 1002 2.76 -15.89 47.58
CA GLY A 1002 2.95 -15.32 46.25
C GLY A 1002 4.12 -14.34 46.21
N ASP A 1003 4.89 -14.37 45.12
CA ASP A 1003 6.12 -13.58 44.93
C ASP A 1003 6.36 -13.32 43.43
N SER A 1004 7.31 -12.44 43.10
CA SER A 1004 7.82 -12.22 41.75
C SER A 1004 9.33 -12.38 41.69
N LEU A 1005 9.81 -13.22 40.79
CA LEU A 1005 11.23 -13.46 40.54
C LEU A 1005 11.61 -12.98 39.15
N VAL A 1006 12.71 -12.23 39.05
CA VAL A 1006 13.27 -11.76 37.78
C VAL A 1006 14.72 -12.23 37.60
N LEU A 1007 15.02 -12.70 36.39
CA LEU A 1007 16.37 -12.99 35.90
C LEU A 1007 16.84 -11.82 35.05
N LEU A 1008 17.99 -11.24 35.40
CA LEU A 1008 18.59 -10.09 34.74
C LEU A 1008 19.94 -10.44 34.12
N ASP A 1009 20.28 -9.80 33.00
CA ASP A 1009 21.60 -9.86 32.40
C ASP A 1009 22.62 -8.96 33.15
N PRO A 1010 23.92 -9.00 32.80
CA PRO A 1010 24.93 -8.16 33.43
C PRO A 1010 24.71 -6.65 33.26
N GLN A 1011 23.93 -6.25 32.25
CA GLN A 1011 23.57 -4.87 31.99
C GLN A 1011 22.34 -4.43 32.80
N GLY A 1012 21.60 -5.38 33.39
CA GLY A 1012 20.39 -5.14 34.19
C GLY A 1012 19.11 -5.22 33.39
N ASN A 1013 19.16 -5.75 32.17
CA ASN A 1013 17.96 -6.03 31.40
C ASN A 1013 17.34 -7.33 31.89
N GLN A 1014 16.01 -7.37 31.94
CA GLN A 1014 15.26 -8.60 32.13
C GLN A 1014 15.58 -9.61 31.01
N VAL A 1015 15.78 -10.86 31.41
CA VAL A 1015 16.02 -12.03 30.55
C VAL A 1015 14.81 -12.96 30.64
N ASP A 1016 14.28 -13.14 31.85
CA ASP A 1016 13.05 -13.88 32.10
C ASP A 1016 12.46 -13.46 33.45
N ALA A 1017 11.17 -13.72 33.67
CA ALA A 1017 10.50 -13.40 34.92
C ALA A 1017 9.27 -14.28 35.15
N VAL A 1018 8.85 -14.36 36.41
CA VAL A 1018 7.69 -15.14 36.85
C VAL A 1018 7.09 -14.51 38.09
N THR A 1019 5.77 -14.32 38.06
CA THR A 1019 4.97 -13.93 39.22
C THR A 1019 4.03 -15.09 39.54
N PHE A 1020 4.03 -15.55 40.78
CA PHE A 1020 3.21 -16.67 41.21
C PHE A 1020 2.42 -16.34 42.47
N GLY A 1021 1.28 -17.01 42.65
CA GLY A 1021 0.44 -16.89 43.85
C GLY A 1021 0.76 -17.96 44.89
N HIS A 1022 -0.22 -18.31 45.72
CA HIS A 1022 -0.09 -19.33 46.76
C HIS A 1022 0.51 -20.66 46.25
N GLN A 1023 1.57 -21.14 46.92
CA GLN A 1023 2.27 -22.38 46.63
C GLN A 1023 1.92 -23.50 47.63
N LEU A 1024 1.75 -24.72 47.12
CA LEU A 1024 1.54 -25.91 47.93
C LEU A 1024 2.89 -26.46 48.42
N PHE A 1025 2.90 -27.04 49.62
CA PHE A 1025 4.09 -27.68 50.15
C PHE A 1025 4.52 -28.86 49.27
N ASP A 1026 5.81 -28.93 48.95
CA ASP A 1026 6.43 -30.01 48.17
C ASP A 1026 5.90 -30.18 46.72
N TYR A 1027 5.31 -29.12 46.16
CA TYR A 1027 5.02 -29.00 44.74
C TYR A 1027 5.84 -27.86 44.13
N SER A 1028 6.13 -27.97 42.84
CA SER A 1028 6.81 -26.93 42.08
C SER A 1028 5.89 -26.30 41.05
N LEU A 1029 6.20 -25.05 40.69
CA LEU A 1029 5.68 -24.42 39.50
C LEU A 1029 6.66 -24.73 38.35
N ASN A 1030 6.21 -25.48 37.36
CA ASN A 1030 6.99 -25.94 36.21
C ASN A 1030 6.61 -25.18 34.96
N ARG A 1031 7.57 -24.95 34.07
CA ARG A 1031 7.36 -24.29 32.78
C ARG A 1031 7.54 -25.27 31.63
N ASP A 1032 6.58 -25.33 30.72
CA ASP A 1032 6.68 -26.18 29.53
C ASP A 1032 7.51 -25.54 28.39
N ASP A 1033 7.66 -26.25 27.27
CA ASP A 1033 8.37 -25.79 26.08
C ASP A 1033 7.69 -24.60 25.39
N HIS A 1034 6.38 -24.41 25.62
CA HIS A 1034 5.60 -23.28 25.12
C HIS A 1034 5.67 -22.06 26.06
N GLY A 1035 6.29 -22.21 27.23
CA GLY A 1035 6.50 -21.15 28.20
C GLY A 1035 5.36 -21.01 29.21
N GLU A 1036 4.39 -21.92 29.23
CA GLU A 1036 3.23 -21.94 30.12
C GLU A 1036 3.59 -22.59 31.48
N TRP A 1037 3.08 -22.00 32.56
CA TRP A 1037 3.35 -22.44 33.93
C TRP A 1037 2.25 -23.38 34.45
N PHE A 1038 2.63 -24.50 35.06
CA PHE A 1038 1.72 -25.48 35.66
C PHE A 1038 2.27 -26.04 36.98
N LEU A 1039 1.37 -26.49 37.86
CA LEU A 1039 1.74 -27.14 39.11
C LEU A 1039 2.20 -28.59 38.85
N GLY A 1040 3.36 -28.99 39.38
CA GLY A 1040 3.91 -30.33 39.19
C GLY A 1040 4.70 -30.85 40.40
N GLU A 1041 5.17 -32.10 40.29
CA GLU A 1041 6.08 -32.68 41.28
C GLU A 1041 7.48 -32.10 41.08
N PRO A 1042 8.21 -31.73 42.16
CA PRO A 1042 9.48 -31.08 41.98
C PRO A 1042 10.57 -31.98 41.38
N SER A 1043 11.36 -31.46 40.43
CA SER A 1043 12.41 -32.18 39.71
C SER A 1043 13.80 -31.53 39.82
N PRO A 1044 14.40 -31.50 41.03
CA PRO A 1044 15.71 -30.88 41.26
C PRO A 1044 16.89 -31.64 40.63
#